data_AF-A0A9J6Z8R9-F1
#
_entry.id   AF-A0A9J6Z8R9-F1
#
_cell.length_a   1.000
_cell.length_b   1.000
_cell.length_c   1.000
_cell.angle_alpha   90.00
_cell.angle_beta   90.00
_cell.angle_gamma   90.00
#
_symmetry.space_group_name_H-M   'P 1'
#
loop_
_entity.id
_entity.type
_entity.pdbx_description
1 polymer ?
#
loop_
_entity_poly.entity_id
_entity_poly.type
_entity_poly.pdbx_seq_one_letter_code
_entity_poly.pdbx_strand_id
1 'polypeptide(L)'
;MNIRKSSKWIALLLSALLLIPSFSLASASSSSDISGHWAETNLQEWVEQGLLEGFEANIYKPNKDVTRAEFMTFINRAFGLTGTATLNYSDVQSSTNKWYVKEIGKAVQAGYVKGYTDNTIRPNDLITRQEAAVMLSNLVKDTGASTADLSGFTDADKIATWAKDAVTKVFDLGYLGGYPNNTLKPQKEITRAESVVMINRAMEDQFTIYKKAGTYGAETGQKTIAGDVMITVANVTLKNTIIEGNLILGKGIGEGDVTLDNVTVKGNTIVQGGGVNSIHIINSSLLTIIVDKATGVVRIVASGITVVGAVIAKTPAIFVENALTGAGFGNITITEQANGQIDLSGNFDKVIVEVPGVTVNVVNGTVNTLEVTAAAADTNINLAANTTVTNLILNAATDVTGTGTVVNANVKANGSTLAKRPTNLVVSPGITVVVPDAPVVNPGPSVPSTSISVSNETQLLAALANNYYTHINVTANIAATKTIVINRAVTLNGNGNTISLAGDWTGETNAEKHGILVQSNNVTIDNLKVTLDKVGDTPAWGGNYGIQVYDVTGVTLNNVTVSGADGGILVNASLVTLTGTTDVSGNEFGGIEVSKGTEAVRTDSILTVGANAKILNTTETESKPTIWVEDGEGSVVGWNTLLIEKTVLEKEQTFYLLNVYNEAQLRTAVDQVGLKTISLGDDIGYLTSSLVLDRANTTLDGNGYYIDFESIFDNSDPIERHGIVIVADGVTVTNIYLYSDDEETNWTGSYGIQAYDAKDVVLNNVTVEYFNAGILVNAAQVELTGETVLYYNGFGGIEVSKGTEEGLGNSVLTLSGTIVNEEETEDHPTIWVTRDADGVTDQGTVVGWETRLIEAEGVGDDPQTFYYLNVYNEEQLRTAVDQVGLQTISLGADIEVSEKIVITRDNVTLGGTGPDVNYGIGFINQENSGIIIEANGVKVTDLILLFGSSYGIKVNNATGVKVNNVDIVFFDAAILVNASEVELTGKIYLQGNGSSGIKVAKDAGMTRNSVLTVTGTIDNNSESPSKPTVWVVYDADGVTPQGTFTNSNEDNVFTEVEKKDGDKIIQVNHHLPAPIIP
;
A
#
# COMPACT_ATOMS: atom_id res chain seq x y z
N MET A 1 -33.96 -72.99 29.94
CA MET A 1 -33.86 -71.53 30.09
C MET A 1 -33.33 -70.95 28.78
N ASN A 2 -34.30 -70.52 27.98
CA ASN A 2 -34.33 -69.83 26.68
C ASN A 2 -33.09 -69.76 25.75
N ILE A 3 -33.05 -70.75 24.83
CA ILE A 3 -32.86 -70.70 23.35
C ILE A 3 -31.63 -69.92 22.83
N ARG A 4 -30.52 -70.46 22.29
CA ARG A 4 -30.13 -71.70 21.57
C ARG A 4 -30.90 -72.05 20.27
N LYS A 5 -30.20 -71.80 19.15
CA LYS A 5 -30.19 -72.53 17.86
C LYS A 5 -31.52 -72.68 17.11
N SER A 6 -31.66 -71.96 15.99
CA SER A 6 -32.18 -72.52 14.73
C SER A 6 -32.30 -71.44 13.66
N SER A 7 -31.56 -71.54 12.57
CA SER A 7 -31.98 -71.07 11.23
C SER A 7 -31.07 -71.69 10.15
N LYS A 8 -31.00 -73.02 10.13
CA LYS A 8 -30.36 -73.82 9.05
C LYS A 8 -31.26 -74.02 7.81
N TRP A 9 -32.30 -73.20 7.63
CA TRP A 9 -33.31 -73.43 6.57
C TRP A 9 -33.57 -72.22 5.65
N ILE A 10 -32.79 -71.14 5.74
CA ILE A 10 -32.86 -70.00 4.78
C ILE A 10 -31.67 -70.02 3.80
N ALA A 11 -30.61 -70.79 4.10
CA ALA A 11 -29.41 -70.89 3.26
C ALA A 11 -29.58 -71.70 1.95
N LEU A 12 -30.71 -72.40 1.77
CA LEU A 12 -30.96 -73.25 0.59
C LEU A 12 -31.88 -72.61 -0.48
N LEU A 13 -32.51 -71.47 -0.19
CA LEU A 13 -33.32 -70.69 -1.15
C LEU A 13 -32.60 -69.44 -1.67
N LEU A 14 -31.45 -69.09 -1.08
CA LEU A 14 -30.57 -68.02 -1.55
C LEU A 14 -29.39 -68.51 -2.41
N SER A 15 -29.15 -69.83 -2.44
CA SER A 15 -28.03 -70.46 -3.18
C SER A 15 -28.40 -70.94 -4.59
N ALA A 16 -29.66 -70.83 -5.00
CA ALA A 16 -30.14 -71.21 -6.33
C ALA A 16 -30.53 -70.02 -7.24
N LEU A 17 -30.37 -68.77 -6.79
CA LEU A 17 -30.64 -67.56 -7.58
C LEU A 17 -29.37 -66.82 -8.08
N LEU A 18 -28.17 -67.37 -7.85
CA LEU A 18 -26.88 -66.76 -8.23
C LEU A 18 -26.13 -67.54 -9.32
N LEU A 19 -26.80 -68.48 -10.01
CA LEU A 19 -26.27 -69.24 -11.16
C LEU A 19 -26.97 -68.83 -12.47
N ILE A 20 -27.17 -67.52 -12.67
CA ILE A 20 -27.33 -66.95 -14.01
C ILE A 20 -25.96 -66.35 -14.34
N PRO A 21 -25.35 -66.66 -15.51
CA PRO A 21 -24.18 -65.92 -15.94
C PRO A 21 -24.62 -64.46 -16.02
N SER A 22 -23.99 -63.58 -15.24
CA SER A 22 -23.97 -62.17 -15.62
C SER A 22 -23.28 -62.15 -16.98
N PHE A 23 -24.08 -62.22 -18.04
CA PHE A 23 -23.73 -61.59 -19.29
C PHE A 23 -23.13 -60.26 -18.86
N SER A 24 -21.86 -60.06 -19.18
CA SER A 24 -21.34 -58.72 -19.29
C SER A 24 -22.35 -58.05 -20.21
N LEU A 25 -23.23 -57.22 -19.65
CA LEU A 25 -23.76 -56.11 -20.41
C LEU A 25 -22.46 -55.46 -20.85
N ALA A 26 -22.08 -55.71 -22.09
CA ALA A 26 -21.22 -54.78 -22.79
C ALA A 26 -21.98 -53.47 -22.63
N SER A 27 -21.63 -52.70 -21.60
CA SER A 27 -21.91 -51.28 -21.57
C SER A 27 -21.39 -50.86 -22.91
N ALA A 28 -22.30 -50.55 -23.83
CA ALA A 28 -21.95 -49.84 -25.03
C ALA A 28 -21.10 -48.69 -24.52
N SER A 29 -19.80 -48.71 -24.82
CA SER A 29 -18.93 -47.57 -24.55
C SER A 29 -19.64 -46.42 -25.25
N SER A 30 -20.27 -45.56 -24.46
CA SER A 30 -20.79 -44.30 -24.98
C SER A 30 -19.58 -43.62 -25.59
N SER A 31 -19.63 -43.37 -26.90
CA SER A 31 -18.58 -42.64 -27.59
C SER A 31 -18.32 -41.35 -26.83
N SER A 32 -17.05 -41.09 -26.50
CA SER A 32 -16.65 -39.88 -25.78
C SER A 32 -17.15 -38.63 -26.50
N ASP A 33 -17.58 -37.61 -25.75
CA ASP A 33 -18.07 -36.33 -26.32
C ASP A 33 -16.97 -35.46 -26.95
N ILE A 34 -15.71 -35.92 -26.90
CA ILE A 34 -14.58 -35.35 -27.65
C ILE A 34 -14.41 -35.99 -29.03
N SER A 35 -15.06 -37.13 -29.32
CA SER A 35 -14.83 -37.85 -30.57
C SER A 35 -15.37 -37.08 -31.79
N GLY A 36 -14.52 -36.87 -32.80
CA GLY A 36 -14.81 -36.03 -33.95
C GLY A 36 -14.75 -34.52 -33.68
N HIS A 37 -14.37 -34.09 -32.48
CA HIS A 37 -14.19 -32.68 -32.14
C HIS A 37 -12.88 -32.13 -32.73
N TRP A 38 -12.84 -30.85 -33.12
CA TRP A 38 -11.64 -30.26 -33.72
C TRP A 38 -10.40 -30.31 -32.79
N ALA A 39 -10.63 -30.33 -31.48
CA ALA A 39 -9.61 -30.42 -30.44
C ALA A 39 -9.45 -31.85 -29.88
N GLU A 40 -10.02 -32.88 -30.52
CA GLU A 40 -10.01 -34.28 -30.04
C GLU A 40 -8.63 -34.74 -29.61
N THR A 41 -7.60 -34.52 -30.45
CA THR A 41 -6.22 -34.92 -30.15
C THR A 41 -5.70 -34.32 -28.85
N ASN A 42 -5.77 -32.99 -28.69
CA ASN A 42 -5.24 -32.31 -27.49
C ASN A 42 -6.04 -32.68 -26.24
N LEU A 43 -7.36 -32.78 -26.37
CA LEU A 43 -8.24 -33.18 -25.27
C LEU A 43 -7.93 -34.61 -24.82
N GLN A 44 -7.78 -35.54 -25.77
CA GLN A 44 -7.46 -36.93 -25.45
C GLN A 44 -6.07 -37.05 -24.81
N GLU A 45 -5.06 -36.33 -25.31
CA GLU A 45 -3.74 -36.28 -24.70
C GLU A 45 -3.81 -35.79 -23.24
N TRP A 46 -4.56 -34.72 -22.96
CA TRP A 46 -4.69 -34.20 -21.61
C TRP A 46 -5.45 -35.12 -20.67
N VAL A 47 -6.43 -35.87 -21.19
CA VAL A 47 -7.15 -36.90 -20.43
C VAL A 47 -6.20 -38.05 -20.07
N GLU A 48 -5.44 -38.55 -21.04
CA GLU A 48 -4.46 -39.63 -20.83
C GLU A 48 -3.34 -39.20 -19.85
N GLN A 49 -2.95 -37.92 -19.88
CA GLN A 49 -1.96 -37.35 -18.97
C GLN A 49 -2.53 -36.97 -17.60
N GLY A 50 -3.85 -37.06 -17.37
CA GLY A 50 -4.48 -36.67 -16.12
C GLY A 50 -4.47 -35.15 -15.85
N LEU A 51 -4.31 -34.34 -16.90
CA LEU A 51 -4.37 -32.89 -16.86
C LEU A 51 -5.81 -32.38 -16.97
N LEU A 52 -6.65 -33.09 -17.74
CA LEU A 52 -8.07 -32.80 -17.90
C LEU A 52 -8.94 -33.86 -17.22
N GLU A 53 -9.74 -33.42 -16.26
CA GLU A 53 -10.76 -34.25 -15.61
C GLU A 53 -12.12 -34.09 -16.30
N GLY A 54 -12.81 -35.21 -16.51
CA GLY A 54 -14.18 -35.24 -17.05
C GLY A 54 -15.23 -34.93 -15.99
N PHE A 55 -16.42 -34.54 -16.43
CA PHE A 55 -17.59 -34.40 -15.55
C PHE A 55 -18.13 -35.76 -15.12
N GLU A 56 -18.10 -36.72 -16.05
CA GLU A 56 -18.43 -38.12 -15.86
C GLU A 56 -17.49 -38.97 -16.74
N ALA A 57 -17.56 -40.30 -16.62
CA ALA A 57 -16.77 -41.18 -17.49
C ALA A 57 -17.10 -40.92 -18.98
N ASN A 58 -16.09 -40.57 -19.77
CA ASN A 58 -16.20 -40.21 -21.19
C ASN A 58 -17.00 -38.93 -21.52
N ILE A 59 -17.26 -38.05 -20.54
CA ILE A 59 -17.97 -36.77 -20.74
C ILE A 59 -17.11 -35.60 -20.26
N TYR A 60 -16.61 -34.78 -21.19
CA TYR A 60 -15.63 -33.72 -20.93
C TYR A 60 -16.14 -32.30 -21.26
N LYS A 61 -17.26 -32.21 -21.97
CA LYS A 61 -17.94 -30.97 -22.39
C LYS A 61 -16.99 -29.96 -23.06
N PRO A 62 -16.37 -30.31 -24.19
CA PRO A 62 -15.33 -29.48 -24.81
C PRO A 62 -15.76 -28.04 -25.15
N ASN A 63 -17.05 -27.82 -25.43
CA ASN A 63 -17.61 -26.51 -25.77
C ASN A 63 -18.22 -25.76 -24.57
N LYS A 64 -18.09 -26.25 -23.33
CA LYS A 64 -18.52 -25.52 -22.13
C LYS A 64 -17.52 -24.40 -21.85
N ASP A 65 -18.02 -23.21 -21.54
CA ASP A 65 -17.20 -22.10 -21.05
C ASP A 65 -16.63 -22.40 -19.67
N VAL A 66 -15.44 -21.87 -19.41
CA VAL A 66 -14.72 -22.12 -18.15
C VAL A 66 -14.70 -20.91 -17.25
N THR A 67 -14.77 -21.16 -15.95
CA THR A 67 -14.55 -20.09 -14.98
C THR A 67 -13.08 -19.74 -14.86
N ARG A 68 -12.79 -18.56 -14.31
CA ARG A 68 -11.42 -18.13 -13.98
C ARG A 68 -10.69 -19.15 -13.10
N ALA A 69 -11.34 -19.70 -12.08
CA ALA A 69 -10.75 -20.74 -11.23
C ALA A 69 -10.50 -22.06 -11.97
N GLU A 70 -11.41 -22.48 -12.86
CA GLU A 70 -11.19 -23.67 -13.70
C GLU A 70 -9.97 -23.47 -14.63
N PHE A 71 -9.83 -22.28 -15.22
CA PHE A 71 -8.69 -21.94 -16.09
C PHE A 71 -7.35 -21.94 -15.33
N MET A 72 -7.28 -21.31 -14.15
CA MET A 72 -6.11 -21.36 -13.27
C MET A 72 -5.75 -22.81 -12.89
N THR A 73 -6.75 -23.65 -12.64
CA THR A 73 -6.54 -25.07 -12.32
C THR A 73 -5.88 -25.81 -13.49
N PHE A 74 -6.26 -25.51 -14.73
CA PHE A 74 -5.63 -26.09 -15.91
C PHE A 74 -4.18 -25.67 -16.05
N ILE A 75 -3.88 -24.37 -15.87
CA ILE A 75 -2.51 -23.84 -15.88
C ILE A 75 -1.68 -24.51 -14.79
N ASN A 76 -2.15 -24.50 -13.54
CA ASN A 76 -1.42 -25.07 -12.40
C ASN A 76 -1.08 -26.55 -12.63
N ARG A 77 -2.01 -27.33 -13.19
CA ARG A 77 -1.78 -28.75 -13.52
C ARG A 77 -0.80 -28.92 -14.67
N ALA A 78 -0.95 -28.16 -15.75
CA ALA A 78 -0.10 -28.25 -16.94
C ALA A 78 1.36 -27.85 -16.64
N PHE A 79 1.57 -26.80 -15.86
CA PHE A 79 2.89 -26.26 -15.52
C PHE A 79 3.46 -26.82 -14.19
N GLY A 80 2.75 -27.73 -13.53
CA GLY A 80 3.22 -28.36 -12.29
C GLY A 80 3.41 -27.38 -11.12
N LEU A 81 2.59 -26.32 -11.03
CA LEU A 81 2.72 -25.28 -10.01
C LEU A 81 2.18 -25.76 -8.66
N THR A 82 3.02 -25.67 -7.62
CA THR A 82 2.73 -26.26 -6.29
C THR A 82 2.93 -25.31 -5.11
N GLY A 83 3.64 -24.20 -5.27
CA GLY A 83 3.79 -23.18 -4.23
C GLY A 83 2.49 -22.38 -4.07
N THR A 84 2.18 -21.90 -2.86
CA THR A 84 0.95 -21.14 -2.58
C THR A 84 1.27 -19.87 -1.79
N ALA A 85 0.72 -18.74 -2.21
CA ALA A 85 0.82 -17.46 -1.51
C ALA A 85 -0.35 -17.26 -0.52
N THR A 86 -0.14 -16.41 0.48
CA THR A 86 -1.24 -15.89 1.31
C THR A 86 -2.13 -14.99 0.45
N LEU A 87 -3.44 -15.22 0.48
CA LEU A 87 -4.41 -14.50 -0.37
C LEU A 87 -5.08 -13.37 0.40
N ASN A 88 -4.94 -12.15 -0.13
CA ASN A 88 -5.51 -10.92 0.46
C ASN A 88 -6.60 -10.28 -0.42
N TYR A 89 -7.37 -11.10 -1.13
CA TYR A 89 -8.48 -10.66 -2.00
C TYR A 89 -9.83 -10.75 -1.30
N SER A 90 -10.65 -9.72 -1.43
CA SER A 90 -11.89 -9.56 -0.66
C SER A 90 -12.91 -10.70 -0.88
N ASP A 91 -13.01 -11.22 -2.11
CA ASP A 91 -13.91 -12.30 -2.50
C ASP A 91 -13.35 -13.71 -2.23
N VAL A 92 -12.09 -13.82 -1.82
CA VAL A 92 -11.42 -15.08 -1.47
C VAL A 92 -11.21 -15.23 0.05
N GLN A 93 -10.96 -14.13 0.77
CA GLN A 93 -10.77 -14.12 2.23
C GLN A 93 -11.98 -14.69 3.00
N SER A 94 -13.19 -14.45 2.50
CA SER A 94 -14.44 -15.00 3.06
C SER A 94 -14.66 -16.50 2.79
N SER A 95 -13.78 -17.13 1.99
CA SER A 95 -14.00 -18.43 1.34
C SER A 95 -12.96 -19.50 1.67
N THR A 96 -12.31 -19.45 2.84
CA THR A 96 -11.12 -20.27 3.22
C THR A 96 -11.20 -21.80 2.97
N ASN A 97 -12.40 -22.39 2.84
CA ASN A 97 -12.62 -23.82 2.56
C ASN A 97 -13.12 -24.14 1.13
N LYS A 98 -13.13 -23.18 0.19
CA LYS A 98 -13.55 -23.44 -1.20
C LYS A 98 -12.43 -24.12 -1.99
N TRP A 99 -12.81 -25.02 -2.91
CA TRP A 99 -11.87 -25.87 -3.67
C TRP A 99 -10.84 -25.05 -4.48
N TYR A 100 -11.23 -23.88 -4.98
CA TYR A 100 -10.39 -23.01 -5.81
C TYR A 100 -9.38 -22.17 -5.03
N VAL A 101 -9.49 -22.05 -3.70
CA VAL A 101 -8.61 -21.19 -2.90
C VAL A 101 -7.15 -21.59 -3.07
N LYS A 102 -6.85 -22.88 -3.02
CA LYS A 102 -5.48 -23.39 -3.23
C LYS A 102 -4.98 -23.11 -4.65
N GLU A 103 -5.87 -23.21 -5.64
CA GLU A 103 -5.52 -22.97 -7.04
C GLU A 103 -5.23 -21.50 -7.32
N ILE A 104 -5.96 -20.58 -6.69
CA ILE A 104 -5.67 -19.14 -6.72
C ILE A 104 -4.35 -18.85 -5.99
N GLY A 105 -4.13 -19.48 -4.83
CA GLY A 105 -2.87 -19.40 -4.08
C GLY A 105 -1.65 -19.74 -4.93
N LYS A 106 -1.76 -20.79 -5.75
CA LYS A 106 -0.73 -21.17 -6.72
C LYS A 106 -0.57 -20.15 -7.83
N ALA A 107 -1.68 -19.64 -8.35
CA ALA A 107 -1.67 -18.68 -9.43
C ALA A 107 -0.99 -17.35 -9.06
N VAL A 108 -1.28 -16.86 -7.85
CA VAL A 108 -0.70 -15.64 -7.29
C VAL A 108 0.78 -15.84 -6.95
N GLN A 109 1.13 -16.98 -6.33
CA GLN A 109 2.53 -17.31 -6.04
C GLN A 109 3.40 -17.40 -7.28
N ALA A 110 2.83 -17.92 -8.38
CA ALA A 110 3.50 -18.02 -9.67
C ALA A 110 3.47 -16.71 -10.46
N GLY A 111 2.83 -15.65 -9.95
CA GLY A 111 2.83 -14.32 -10.53
C GLY A 111 1.95 -14.12 -11.77
N TYR A 112 1.24 -15.17 -12.23
CA TYR A 112 0.44 -15.09 -13.47
C TYR A 112 -0.98 -14.55 -13.24
N VAL A 113 -1.40 -14.41 -11.97
CA VAL A 113 -2.64 -13.76 -11.56
C VAL A 113 -2.35 -12.67 -10.53
N LYS A 114 -2.80 -11.44 -10.82
CA LYS A 114 -2.67 -10.28 -9.93
C LYS A 114 -3.99 -9.87 -9.23
N GLY A 115 -5.14 -10.31 -9.76
CA GLY A 115 -6.47 -9.82 -9.35
C GLY A 115 -6.93 -8.64 -10.21
N TYR A 116 -8.15 -8.18 -9.96
CA TYR A 116 -8.68 -6.93 -10.55
C TYR A 116 -8.34 -5.74 -9.66
N THR A 117 -8.47 -4.52 -10.20
CA THR A 117 -8.21 -3.27 -9.50
C THR A 117 -9.05 -3.07 -8.24
N ASP A 118 -10.24 -3.68 -8.17
CA ASP A 118 -11.13 -3.68 -7.00
C ASP A 118 -10.74 -4.69 -5.89
N ASN A 119 -9.52 -5.25 -5.96
CA ASN A 119 -9.01 -6.26 -5.04
C ASN A 119 -9.83 -7.58 -5.02
N THR A 120 -10.42 -7.98 -6.16
CA THR A 120 -11.12 -9.25 -6.33
C THR A 120 -10.41 -10.22 -7.29
N ILE A 121 -10.71 -11.52 -7.20
CA ILE A 121 -10.25 -12.55 -8.16
C ILE A 121 -11.36 -12.98 -9.12
N ARG A 122 -12.62 -12.93 -8.67
CA ARG A 122 -13.83 -13.38 -9.35
C ARG A 122 -13.75 -14.84 -9.81
N PRO A 123 -13.49 -15.80 -8.90
CA PRO A 123 -13.15 -17.18 -9.27
C PRO A 123 -14.26 -17.95 -10.01
N ASN A 124 -15.52 -17.55 -9.83
CA ASN A 124 -16.68 -18.20 -10.44
C ASN A 124 -17.13 -17.53 -11.75
N ASP A 125 -16.57 -16.37 -12.09
CA ASP A 125 -16.90 -15.69 -13.34
C ASP A 125 -16.30 -16.45 -14.52
N LEU A 126 -17.00 -16.44 -15.65
CA LEU A 126 -16.48 -16.98 -16.91
C LEU A 126 -15.31 -16.10 -17.38
N ILE A 127 -14.24 -16.73 -17.86
CA ILE A 127 -13.06 -16.03 -18.32
C ILE A 127 -13.13 -15.79 -19.83
N THR A 128 -12.85 -14.56 -20.25
CA THR A 128 -12.75 -14.18 -21.67
C THR A 128 -11.43 -14.63 -22.29
N ARG A 129 -11.38 -14.75 -23.61
CA ARG A 129 -10.16 -15.12 -24.35
C ARG A 129 -9.01 -14.13 -24.11
N GLN A 130 -9.29 -12.84 -23.99
CA GLN A 130 -8.27 -11.82 -23.70
C GLN A 130 -7.75 -11.88 -22.25
N GLU A 131 -8.59 -12.21 -21.27
CA GLU A 131 -8.12 -12.45 -19.90
C GLU A 131 -7.27 -13.71 -19.78
N ALA A 132 -7.68 -14.78 -20.49
CA ALA A 132 -6.88 -16.00 -20.60
C ALA A 132 -5.51 -15.72 -21.24
N ALA A 133 -5.46 -14.85 -22.25
CA ALA A 133 -4.21 -14.39 -22.87
C ALA A 133 -3.32 -13.63 -21.88
N VAL A 134 -3.88 -12.71 -21.08
CA VAL A 134 -3.12 -11.99 -20.03
C VAL A 134 -2.54 -12.97 -19.01
N MET A 135 -3.34 -13.90 -18.49
CA MET A 135 -2.86 -14.89 -17.53
C MET A 135 -1.72 -15.74 -18.12
N LEU A 136 -1.84 -16.18 -19.37
CA LEU A 136 -0.81 -17.00 -19.99
C LEU A 136 0.46 -16.19 -20.35
N SER A 137 0.29 -14.94 -20.81
CA SER A 137 1.40 -14.01 -21.10
C SER A 137 2.28 -13.75 -19.88
N ASN A 138 1.65 -13.59 -18.70
CA ASN A 138 2.36 -13.38 -17.43
C ASN A 138 3.11 -14.63 -16.95
N LEU A 139 2.73 -15.82 -17.41
CA LEU A 139 3.35 -17.08 -16.98
C LEU A 139 4.60 -17.44 -17.80
N VAL A 140 4.60 -17.15 -19.10
CA VAL A 140 5.61 -17.67 -20.03
C VAL A 140 6.91 -16.87 -19.98
N LYS A 141 8.04 -17.59 -20.02
CA LYS A 141 9.39 -17.04 -19.93
C LYS A 141 9.86 -16.59 -21.31
N ASP A 142 9.28 -15.50 -21.80
CA ASP A 142 9.70 -14.82 -23.02
C ASP A 142 9.88 -13.33 -22.76
N THR A 143 11.07 -12.82 -23.06
CA THR A 143 11.48 -11.42 -22.89
C THR A 143 11.58 -10.67 -24.22
N GLY A 144 11.24 -11.32 -25.35
CA GLY A 144 11.20 -10.67 -26.65
C GLY A 144 10.04 -9.67 -26.74
N ALA A 145 10.28 -8.53 -27.40
CA ALA A 145 9.20 -7.66 -27.83
C ALA A 145 8.39 -8.37 -28.93
N SER A 146 7.08 -8.47 -28.75
CA SER A 146 6.20 -9.08 -29.76
C SER A 146 6.04 -8.14 -30.95
N THR A 147 6.09 -8.69 -32.16
CA THR A 147 5.98 -7.90 -33.41
C THR A 147 4.82 -8.33 -34.29
N ALA A 148 3.98 -9.25 -33.80
CA ALA A 148 2.83 -9.74 -34.54
C ALA A 148 1.84 -8.63 -34.91
N ASP A 149 1.50 -8.56 -36.20
CA ASP A 149 0.46 -7.68 -36.72
C ASP A 149 -0.92 -8.34 -36.61
N LEU A 150 -1.77 -7.79 -35.72
CA LEU A 150 -3.15 -8.25 -35.53
C LEU A 150 -4.15 -7.56 -36.46
N SER A 151 -3.75 -6.59 -37.28
CA SER A 151 -4.65 -5.79 -38.14
C SER A 151 -5.42 -6.62 -39.18
N GLY A 152 -4.93 -7.83 -39.48
CA GLY A 152 -5.63 -8.80 -40.34
C GLY A 152 -6.92 -9.38 -39.73
N PHE A 153 -7.18 -9.17 -38.44
CA PHE A 153 -8.41 -9.59 -37.77
C PHE A 153 -9.45 -8.47 -37.76
N THR A 154 -10.67 -8.82 -38.17
CA THR A 154 -11.78 -7.86 -38.30
C THR A 154 -12.34 -7.33 -36.97
N ASP A 155 -11.89 -7.87 -35.85
CA ASP A 155 -12.29 -7.48 -34.49
C ASP A 155 -11.07 -7.21 -33.58
N ALA A 156 -9.91 -6.88 -34.18
CA ALA A 156 -8.71 -6.51 -33.43
C ALA A 156 -8.90 -5.22 -32.59
N ASP A 157 -9.77 -4.32 -33.06
CA ASP A 157 -10.22 -3.11 -32.36
C ASP A 157 -11.02 -3.42 -31.08
N LYS A 158 -11.57 -4.63 -30.94
CA LYS A 158 -12.33 -5.05 -29.75
C LYS A 158 -11.46 -5.61 -28.63
N ILE A 159 -10.14 -5.71 -28.83
CA ILE A 159 -9.20 -6.09 -27.78
C ILE A 159 -9.10 -4.92 -26.81
N ALA A 160 -9.36 -5.15 -25.53
CA ALA A 160 -9.22 -4.09 -24.54
C ALA A 160 -7.76 -3.62 -24.45
N THR A 161 -7.53 -2.32 -24.22
CA THR A 161 -6.18 -1.72 -24.18
C THR A 161 -5.25 -2.46 -23.23
N TRP A 162 -5.70 -2.78 -22.01
CA TRP A 162 -4.94 -3.54 -21.01
C TRP A 162 -4.58 -4.98 -21.43
N ALA A 163 -5.28 -5.55 -22.41
CA ALA A 163 -5.06 -6.90 -22.91
C ALA A 163 -4.23 -6.93 -24.20
N LYS A 164 -4.02 -5.77 -24.84
CA LYS A 164 -3.49 -5.69 -26.22
C LYS A 164 -2.12 -6.32 -26.34
N ASP A 165 -1.20 -5.98 -25.45
CA ASP A 165 0.16 -6.51 -25.46
C ASP A 165 0.17 -8.01 -25.19
N ALA A 166 -0.61 -8.46 -24.21
CA ALA A 166 -0.70 -9.87 -23.88
C ALA A 166 -1.31 -10.70 -25.01
N VAL A 167 -2.40 -10.24 -25.62
CA VAL A 167 -3.04 -10.91 -26.77
C VAL A 167 -2.08 -10.97 -27.96
N THR A 168 -1.37 -9.88 -28.23
CA THR A 168 -0.35 -9.81 -29.29
C THR A 168 0.76 -10.81 -29.02
N LYS A 169 1.27 -10.85 -27.79
CA LYS A 169 2.34 -11.77 -27.39
C LYS A 169 1.94 -13.24 -27.52
N VAL A 170 0.83 -13.65 -26.92
CA VAL A 170 0.41 -15.06 -26.99
C VAL A 170 -0.03 -15.48 -28.39
N PHE A 171 -0.39 -14.52 -29.26
CA PHE A 171 -0.64 -14.76 -30.68
C PHE A 171 0.67 -14.92 -31.46
N ASP A 172 1.66 -14.06 -31.24
CA ASP A 172 2.99 -14.12 -31.86
C ASP A 172 3.70 -15.46 -31.54
N LEU A 173 3.58 -15.89 -30.28
CA LEU A 173 4.05 -17.19 -29.80
C LEU A 173 3.21 -18.38 -30.31
N GLY A 174 2.11 -18.13 -31.02
CA GLY A 174 1.25 -19.15 -31.61
C GLY A 174 0.33 -19.88 -30.63
N TYR A 175 0.29 -19.48 -29.35
CA TYR A 175 -0.56 -20.11 -28.34
C TYR A 175 -2.04 -19.82 -28.57
N LEU A 176 -2.36 -18.56 -28.91
CA LEU A 176 -3.70 -18.12 -29.29
C LEU A 176 -3.84 -18.12 -30.83
N GLY A 177 -4.91 -18.72 -31.34
CA GLY A 177 -5.26 -18.66 -32.76
C GLY A 177 -6.56 -17.89 -33.01
N GLY A 178 -6.68 -17.30 -34.20
CA GLY A 178 -7.92 -16.74 -34.70
C GLY A 178 -8.91 -17.79 -35.22
N TYR A 179 -10.16 -17.37 -35.43
CA TYR A 179 -11.22 -18.20 -36.00
C TYR A 179 -11.22 -18.16 -37.53
N PRO A 180 -11.84 -19.17 -38.21
CA PRO A 180 -11.87 -19.24 -39.68
C PRO A 180 -12.51 -18.05 -40.41
N ASN A 181 -13.27 -17.22 -39.70
CA ASN A 181 -13.90 -16.00 -40.21
C ASN A 181 -13.03 -14.75 -40.00
N ASN A 182 -11.71 -14.90 -39.80
CA ASN A 182 -10.75 -13.81 -39.56
C ASN A 182 -11.13 -12.91 -38.36
N THR A 183 -11.50 -13.54 -37.24
CA THR A 183 -11.75 -12.86 -35.95
C THR A 183 -10.94 -13.49 -34.82
N LEU A 184 -10.54 -12.74 -33.81
CA LEU A 184 -9.92 -13.22 -32.56
C LEU A 184 -10.93 -13.51 -31.46
N LYS A 185 -12.08 -12.81 -31.48
CA LYS A 185 -13.14 -12.80 -30.47
C LYS A 185 -12.60 -12.56 -29.05
N PRO A 186 -11.89 -11.45 -28.79
CA PRO A 186 -11.16 -11.25 -27.52
C PRO A 186 -12.06 -11.26 -26.29
N GLN A 187 -13.28 -10.72 -26.40
CA GLN A 187 -14.25 -10.64 -25.30
C GLN A 187 -15.12 -11.89 -25.14
N LYS A 188 -15.03 -12.86 -26.06
CA LYS A 188 -15.79 -14.12 -25.95
C LYS A 188 -15.21 -14.97 -24.83
N GLU A 189 -16.08 -15.57 -24.05
CA GLU A 189 -15.78 -16.59 -23.06
C GLU A 189 -15.03 -17.75 -23.72
N ILE A 190 -13.95 -18.20 -23.08
CA ILE A 190 -13.13 -19.28 -23.60
C ILE A 190 -13.75 -20.63 -23.22
N THR A 191 -13.82 -21.53 -24.19
CA THR A 191 -14.32 -22.90 -23.97
C THR A 191 -13.22 -23.79 -23.39
N ARG A 192 -13.61 -24.90 -22.74
CA ARG A 192 -12.68 -25.93 -22.25
C ARG A 192 -11.69 -26.40 -23.32
N ALA A 193 -12.16 -26.65 -24.54
CA ALA A 193 -11.31 -27.07 -25.65
C ALA A 193 -10.32 -25.99 -26.07
N GLU A 194 -10.75 -24.73 -26.15
CA GLU A 194 -9.87 -23.61 -26.47
C GLU A 194 -8.82 -23.40 -25.37
N SER A 195 -9.19 -23.51 -24.10
CA SER A 195 -8.25 -23.45 -22.97
C SER A 195 -7.19 -24.55 -23.06
N VAL A 196 -7.61 -25.80 -23.28
CA VAL A 196 -6.69 -26.95 -23.37
C VAL A 196 -5.71 -26.77 -24.52
N VAL A 197 -6.18 -26.37 -25.71
CA VAL A 197 -5.31 -26.17 -26.87
C VAL A 197 -4.33 -25.02 -26.64
N MET A 198 -4.82 -23.90 -26.09
CA MET A 198 -4.00 -22.72 -25.82
C MET A 198 -2.90 -23.02 -24.81
N ILE A 199 -3.25 -23.65 -23.68
CA ILE A 199 -2.29 -24.01 -22.63
C ILE A 199 -1.34 -25.11 -23.12
N ASN A 200 -1.80 -26.08 -23.91
CA ASN A 200 -0.94 -27.14 -24.44
C ASN A 200 0.16 -26.59 -25.35
N ARG A 201 -0.14 -25.61 -26.19
CA ARG A 201 0.85 -24.96 -27.06
C ARG A 201 1.90 -24.22 -26.25
N ALA A 202 1.48 -23.48 -25.22
CA ALA A 202 2.41 -22.83 -24.30
C ALA A 202 3.28 -23.86 -23.57
N MET A 203 2.69 -24.97 -23.11
CA MET A 203 3.43 -26.04 -22.44
C MET A 203 4.50 -26.67 -23.35
N GLU A 204 4.17 -26.92 -24.62
CA GLU A 204 5.12 -27.50 -25.60
C GLU A 204 6.27 -26.57 -25.97
N ASP A 205 6.06 -25.26 -25.87
CA ASP A 205 7.10 -24.26 -26.08
C ASP A 205 8.00 -24.10 -24.84
N GLN A 206 7.39 -24.09 -23.65
CA GLN A 206 8.10 -23.82 -22.39
C GLN A 206 8.84 -25.04 -21.82
N PHE A 207 8.46 -26.27 -22.21
CA PHE A 207 9.06 -27.51 -21.71
C PHE A 207 9.65 -28.35 -22.83
N THR A 208 10.78 -29.01 -22.55
CA THR A 208 11.14 -30.22 -23.31
C THR A 208 10.30 -31.40 -22.80
N ILE A 209 9.32 -31.85 -23.58
CA ILE A 209 8.36 -32.89 -23.17
C ILE A 209 8.69 -34.26 -23.79
N TYR A 210 8.85 -35.27 -22.94
CA TYR A 210 8.95 -36.68 -23.35
C TYR A 210 7.60 -37.38 -23.25
N LYS A 211 6.90 -37.43 -24.39
CA LYS A 211 5.55 -38.03 -24.55
C LYS A 211 5.53 -39.49 -25.00
N LYS A 212 6.69 -40.13 -25.17
CA LYS A 212 6.80 -41.53 -25.62
C LYS A 212 7.81 -42.31 -24.78
N ALA A 213 7.53 -43.58 -24.52
CA ALA A 213 8.48 -44.49 -23.88
C ALA A 213 9.76 -44.62 -24.71
N GLY A 214 10.91 -44.72 -24.04
CA GLY A 214 12.21 -44.84 -24.71
C GLY A 214 13.38 -44.31 -23.89
N THR A 215 14.58 -44.41 -24.45
CA THR A 215 15.80 -43.84 -23.88
C THR A 215 16.13 -42.51 -24.55
N TYR A 216 16.39 -41.49 -23.74
CA TYR A 216 16.68 -40.12 -24.15
C TYR A 216 17.98 -39.63 -23.52
N GLY A 217 18.60 -38.62 -24.14
CA GLY A 217 19.86 -38.03 -23.70
C GLY A 217 21.06 -38.45 -24.54
N ALA A 218 22.27 -38.11 -24.10
CA ALA A 218 23.49 -38.39 -24.87
C ALA A 218 23.92 -39.86 -24.76
N GLU A 219 24.40 -40.45 -25.86
CA GLU A 219 25.03 -41.78 -25.81
C GLU A 219 26.39 -41.75 -25.10
N THR A 220 27.15 -40.66 -25.28
CA THR A 220 28.42 -40.38 -24.61
C THR A 220 28.52 -38.89 -24.24
N GLY A 221 29.16 -38.55 -23.11
CA GLY A 221 29.22 -37.17 -22.60
C GLY A 221 27.92 -36.79 -21.89
N GLN A 222 27.62 -35.49 -21.76
CA GLN A 222 26.34 -34.99 -21.21
C GLN A 222 25.67 -34.04 -22.21
N LYS A 223 24.35 -34.13 -22.34
CA LYS A 223 23.51 -33.17 -23.08
C LYS A 223 22.94 -32.14 -22.11
N THR A 224 23.11 -30.84 -22.39
CA THR A 224 22.45 -29.78 -21.61
C THR A 224 21.09 -29.42 -22.22
N ILE A 225 20.08 -29.30 -21.37
CA ILE A 225 18.77 -28.72 -21.66
C ILE A 225 18.65 -27.46 -20.80
N ALA A 226 18.59 -26.29 -21.46
CA ALA A 226 18.58 -25.00 -20.78
C ALA A 226 17.27 -24.73 -20.00
N GLY A 227 16.16 -25.31 -20.43
CA GLY A 227 14.84 -25.11 -19.85
C GLY A 227 14.36 -26.24 -18.93
N ASP A 228 13.08 -26.17 -18.62
CA ASP A 228 12.36 -27.17 -17.82
C ASP A 228 12.08 -28.43 -18.68
N VAL A 229 12.05 -29.61 -18.05
CA VAL A 229 11.78 -30.91 -18.70
C VAL A 229 10.56 -31.56 -18.09
N MET A 230 9.69 -32.15 -18.91
CA MET A 230 8.53 -32.91 -18.46
C MET A 230 8.53 -34.32 -19.04
N ILE A 231 8.40 -35.33 -18.19
CA ILE A 231 8.18 -36.73 -18.58
C ILE A 231 6.71 -37.05 -18.30
N THR A 232 5.95 -37.35 -19.36
CA THR A 232 4.49 -37.53 -19.26
C THR A 232 4.04 -38.97 -19.46
N VAL A 233 4.94 -39.91 -19.75
CA VAL A 233 4.61 -41.32 -19.97
C VAL A 233 5.58 -42.25 -19.28
N ALA A 234 5.11 -43.46 -18.98
CA ALA A 234 5.92 -44.52 -18.38
C ALA A 234 7.01 -45.07 -19.31
N ASN A 235 7.97 -45.77 -18.71
CA ASN A 235 9.10 -46.44 -19.35
C ASN A 235 10.04 -45.49 -20.09
N VAL A 236 10.22 -44.29 -19.54
CA VAL A 236 11.22 -43.33 -20.02
C VAL A 236 12.52 -43.53 -19.22
N THR A 237 13.62 -43.66 -19.94
CA THR A 237 14.98 -43.58 -19.38
C THR A 237 15.62 -42.30 -19.87
N LEU A 238 15.88 -41.34 -18.99
CA LEU A 238 16.68 -40.16 -19.30
C LEU A 238 18.10 -40.41 -18.80
N LYS A 239 19.08 -40.39 -19.70
CA LYS A 239 20.49 -40.61 -19.36
C LYS A 239 21.39 -39.44 -19.73
N ASN A 240 22.51 -39.29 -19.04
CA ASN A 240 23.60 -38.39 -19.46
C ASN A 240 23.13 -36.97 -19.80
N THR A 241 22.33 -36.35 -18.93
CA THR A 241 21.65 -35.08 -19.22
C THR A 241 21.80 -34.09 -18.07
N ILE A 242 22.14 -32.84 -18.38
CA ILE A 242 22.08 -31.71 -17.46
C ILE A 242 20.80 -30.93 -17.79
N ILE A 243 19.92 -30.77 -16.82
CA ILE A 243 18.73 -29.94 -16.89
C ILE A 243 19.02 -28.70 -16.06
N GLU A 244 19.05 -27.52 -16.70
CA GLU A 244 19.28 -26.26 -16.00
C GLU A 244 18.02 -25.76 -15.27
N GLY A 245 16.84 -26.13 -15.75
CA GLY A 245 15.56 -25.88 -15.10
C GLY A 245 15.09 -27.03 -14.17
N ASN A 246 13.77 -27.11 -14.00
CA ASN A 246 13.04 -28.13 -13.26
C ASN A 246 12.81 -29.40 -14.08
N LEU A 247 12.62 -30.52 -13.39
CA LEU A 247 12.19 -31.79 -13.96
C LEU A 247 10.81 -32.18 -13.39
N ILE A 248 9.82 -32.37 -14.25
CA ILE A 248 8.46 -32.78 -13.85
C ILE A 248 8.24 -34.23 -14.29
N LEU A 249 8.05 -35.13 -13.33
CA LEU A 249 7.58 -36.50 -13.58
C LEU A 249 6.04 -36.47 -13.48
N GLY A 250 5.40 -36.20 -14.62
CA GLY A 250 4.00 -35.87 -14.72
C GLY A 250 3.04 -37.04 -14.46
N LYS A 251 1.78 -36.69 -14.18
CA LYS A 251 0.71 -37.64 -13.84
C LYS A 251 0.48 -38.74 -14.90
N GLY A 252 0.73 -38.46 -16.18
CA GLY A 252 0.57 -39.44 -17.26
C GLY A 252 1.50 -40.66 -17.16
N ILE A 253 2.52 -40.64 -16.30
CA ILE A 253 3.31 -41.84 -15.94
C ILE A 253 2.41 -42.88 -15.24
N GLY A 254 1.37 -42.44 -14.52
CA GLY A 254 0.44 -43.30 -13.79
C GLY A 254 1.14 -44.11 -12.70
N GLU A 255 1.06 -45.44 -12.79
CA GLU A 255 1.77 -46.40 -11.92
C GLU A 255 3.05 -46.96 -12.56
N GLY A 256 3.41 -46.46 -13.74
CA GLY A 256 4.57 -46.93 -14.51
C GLY A 256 5.91 -46.39 -14.00
N ASP A 257 6.98 -46.73 -14.73
CA ASP A 257 8.35 -46.50 -14.27
C ASP A 257 9.09 -45.39 -15.04
N VAL A 258 10.07 -44.76 -14.40
CA VAL A 258 11.01 -43.80 -15.00
C VAL A 258 12.40 -44.03 -14.42
N THR A 259 13.41 -44.02 -15.27
CA THR A 259 14.82 -44.11 -14.84
C THR A 259 15.57 -42.83 -15.21
N LEU A 260 16.25 -42.23 -14.24
CA LEU A 260 17.21 -41.14 -14.40
C LEU A 260 18.61 -41.71 -14.16
N ASP A 261 19.47 -41.73 -15.17
CA ASP A 261 20.82 -42.32 -15.09
C ASP A 261 21.90 -41.30 -15.51
N ASN A 262 22.76 -40.90 -14.57
CA ASN A 262 23.73 -39.82 -14.80
C ASN A 262 23.06 -38.51 -15.26
N VAL A 263 22.00 -38.12 -14.55
CA VAL A 263 21.24 -36.89 -14.79
C VAL A 263 21.57 -35.87 -13.70
N THR A 264 21.80 -34.61 -14.09
CA THR A 264 21.92 -33.48 -13.16
C THR A 264 20.71 -32.57 -13.35
N VAL A 265 19.96 -32.28 -12.28
CA VAL A 265 18.86 -31.31 -12.30
C VAL A 265 19.23 -30.15 -11.38
N LYS A 266 19.45 -28.97 -11.96
CA LYS A 266 19.80 -27.75 -11.20
C LYS A 266 18.57 -27.15 -10.49
N GLY A 267 17.37 -27.32 -11.06
CA GLY A 267 16.10 -26.93 -10.43
C GLY A 267 15.45 -28.04 -9.61
N ASN A 268 14.16 -27.87 -9.31
CA ASN A 268 13.36 -28.84 -8.56
C ASN A 268 12.93 -30.01 -9.42
N THR A 269 12.84 -31.19 -8.81
CA THR A 269 12.24 -32.38 -9.41
C THR A 269 10.88 -32.65 -8.78
N ILE A 270 9.80 -32.48 -9.54
CA ILE A 270 8.42 -32.61 -9.06
C ILE A 270 7.87 -33.97 -9.50
N VAL A 271 7.49 -34.81 -8.55
CA VAL A 271 7.02 -36.17 -8.79
C VAL A 271 5.51 -36.26 -8.59
N GLN A 272 4.77 -36.37 -9.68
CA GLN A 272 3.30 -36.47 -9.71
C GLN A 272 2.79 -37.81 -10.26
N GLY A 273 3.65 -38.60 -10.90
CA GLY A 273 3.38 -39.94 -11.39
C GLY A 273 4.43 -40.96 -10.92
N GLY A 274 4.14 -42.25 -11.10
CA GLY A 274 4.95 -43.37 -10.64
C GLY A 274 4.27 -44.19 -9.54
N GLY A 275 4.39 -45.51 -9.57
CA GLY A 275 3.82 -46.42 -8.58
C GLY A 275 4.77 -46.91 -7.48
N VAL A 276 4.36 -47.94 -6.75
CA VAL A 276 5.15 -48.53 -5.65
C VAL A 276 6.44 -49.23 -6.07
N ASN A 277 6.69 -49.37 -7.37
CA ASN A 277 7.89 -49.99 -7.93
C ASN A 277 8.67 -49.07 -8.88
N SER A 278 8.37 -47.77 -8.88
CA SER A 278 8.89 -46.84 -9.89
C SER A 278 10.03 -45.94 -9.39
N ILE A 279 10.44 -45.04 -10.29
CA ILE A 279 11.37 -43.91 -10.14
C ILE A 279 12.73 -44.36 -9.63
N HIS A 280 13.62 -44.65 -10.58
CA HIS A 280 14.99 -45.04 -10.33
C HIS A 280 15.92 -43.87 -10.62
N ILE A 281 16.69 -43.45 -9.61
CA ILE A 281 17.66 -42.37 -9.67
C ILE A 281 19.05 -42.97 -9.47
N ILE A 282 19.82 -43.02 -10.56
CA ILE A 282 21.07 -43.75 -10.65
C ILE A 282 22.16 -42.75 -11.05
N ASN A 283 23.26 -42.71 -10.30
CA ASN A 283 24.42 -41.84 -10.55
C ASN A 283 24.08 -40.36 -10.80
N SER A 284 23.00 -39.86 -10.20
CA SER A 284 22.40 -38.56 -10.57
C SER A 284 22.52 -37.53 -9.45
N SER A 285 22.45 -36.24 -9.79
CA SER A 285 22.49 -35.14 -8.84
C SER A 285 21.23 -34.27 -8.98
N LEU A 286 20.40 -34.21 -7.95
CA LEU A 286 19.16 -33.42 -7.96
C LEU A 286 19.14 -32.44 -6.79
N LEU A 287 18.69 -31.20 -7.02
CA LEU A 287 18.59 -30.19 -5.97
C LEU A 287 17.54 -30.58 -4.91
N THR A 288 16.27 -30.56 -5.29
CA THR A 288 15.15 -30.88 -4.39
C THR A 288 14.16 -31.80 -5.10
N ILE A 289 13.70 -32.85 -4.43
CA ILE A 289 12.57 -33.67 -4.89
C ILE A 289 11.30 -33.24 -4.14
N ILE A 290 10.25 -32.90 -4.87
CA ILE A 290 8.93 -32.60 -4.31
C ILE A 290 7.98 -33.71 -4.75
N VAL A 291 7.47 -34.50 -3.80
CA VAL A 291 6.51 -35.57 -4.09
C VAL A 291 5.10 -35.05 -3.88
N ASP A 292 4.36 -34.87 -4.97
CA ASP A 292 3.01 -34.29 -5.01
C ASP A 292 2.10 -35.08 -5.96
N LYS A 293 1.85 -36.35 -5.61
CA LYS A 293 1.00 -37.28 -6.36
C LYS A 293 -0.42 -37.26 -5.81
N ALA A 294 -1.38 -36.83 -6.63
CA ALA A 294 -2.78 -36.66 -6.23
C ALA A 294 -3.40 -37.86 -5.49
N THR A 295 -3.09 -39.10 -5.91
CA THR A 295 -3.57 -40.34 -5.28
C THR A 295 -2.55 -41.46 -5.39
N GLY A 296 -2.49 -42.34 -4.38
CA GLY A 296 -1.63 -43.52 -4.39
C GLY A 296 -0.26 -43.27 -3.74
N VAL A 297 0.64 -44.24 -3.88
CA VAL A 297 1.98 -44.23 -3.28
C VAL A 297 3.00 -44.32 -4.41
N VAL A 298 4.05 -43.49 -4.36
CA VAL A 298 5.18 -43.56 -5.28
C VAL A 298 6.42 -44.04 -4.54
N ARG A 299 7.15 -44.98 -5.16
CA ARG A 299 8.49 -45.36 -4.72
C ARG A 299 9.52 -44.52 -5.47
N ILE A 300 10.60 -44.15 -4.77
CA ILE A 300 11.75 -43.45 -5.34
C ILE A 300 13.02 -44.12 -4.81
N VAL A 301 13.89 -44.56 -5.72
CA VAL A 301 15.09 -45.32 -5.41
C VAL A 301 16.33 -44.53 -5.79
N ALA A 302 17.20 -44.23 -4.81
CA ALA A 302 18.52 -43.66 -5.05
C ALA A 302 19.60 -44.75 -5.04
N SER A 303 20.45 -44.78 -6.06
CA SER A 303 21.51 -45.80 -6.24
C SER A 303 22.79 -45.22 -6.84
N GLY A 304 23.92 -45.92 -6.65
CA GLY A 304 25.22 -45.51 -7.18
C GLY A 304 25.73 -44.23 -6.51
N ILE A 305 26.33 -43.32 -7.27
CA ILE A 305 26.88 -42.05 -6.73
C ILE A 305 25.82 -40.96 -6.49
N THR A 306 24.54 -41.31 -6.47
CA THR A 306 23.43 -40.35 -6.44
C THR A 306 23.47 -39.42 -5.21
N VAL A 307 23.12 -38.15 -5.43
CA VAL A 307 22.94 -37.12 -4.40
C VAL A 307 21.64 -36.36 -4.66
N VAL A 308 20.80 -36.25 -3.65
CA VAL A 308 19.59 -35.43 -3.64
C VAL A 308 19.70 -34.43 -2.49
N GLY A 309 19.68 -33.13 -2.77
CA GLY A 309 19.90 -32.10 -1.73
C GLY A 309 18.82 -32.08 -0.65
N ALA A 310 17.54 -32.10 -1.05
CA ALA A 310 16.41 -32.15 -0.13
C ALA A 310 15.21 -32.90 -0.72
N VAL A 311 14.28 -33.32 0.15
CA VAL A 311 13.02 -33.94 -0.23
C VAL A 311 11.87 -33.28 0.53
N ILE A 312 10.82 -32.90 -0.19
CA ILE A 312 9.55 -32.42 0.37
C ILE A 312 8.46 -33.44 -0.02
N ALA A 313 7.93 -34.15 0.97
CA ALA A 313 6.91 -35.17 0.77
C ALA A 313 5.50 -34.64 1.09
N LYS A 314 4.78 -34.19 0.05
CA LYS A 314 3.39 -33.72 0.16
C LYS A 314 2.36 -34.84 0.04
N THR A 315 2.73 -36.01 -0.49
CA THR A 315 1.85 -37.19 -0.67
C THR A 315 2.57 -38.52 -0.35
N PRO A 316 1.84 -39.63 -0.08
CA PRO A 316 2.45 -40.87 0.42
C PRO A 316 3.57 -41.40 -0.48
N ALA A 317 4.68 -41.84 0.11
CA ALA A 317 5.90 -42.18 -0.63
C ALA A 317 6.77 -43.23 0.05
N ILE A 318 7.55 -43.96 -0.75
CA ILE A 318 8.54 -44.95 -0.31
C ILE A 318 9.91 -44.47 -0.79
N PHE A 319 10.81 -44.14 0.13
CA PHE A 319 12.19 -43.75 -0.18
C PHE A 319 13.15 -44.92 0.09
N VAL A 320 13.90 -45.31 -0.93
CA VAL A 320 14.83 -46.44 -0.85
C VAL A 320 16.23 -46.01 -1.28
N GLU A 321 17.22 -46.19 -0.40
CA GLU A 321 18.63 -46.12 -0.76
C GLU A 321 19.15 -47.53 -0.97
N ASN A 322 19.55 -47.84 -2.21
CA ASN A 322 19.93 -49.18 -2.60
C ASN A 322 21.28 -49.15 -3.33
N ALA A 323 22.26 -49.94 -2.86
CA ALA A 323 23.61 -49.98 -3.43
C ALA A 323 24.20 -48.56 -3.65
N LEU A 324 24.01 -47.69 -2.66
CA LEU A 324 24.38 -46.29 -2.71
C LEU A 324 25.83 -46.11 -2.26
N THR A 325 26.59 -45.36 -3.04
CA THR A 325 27.96 -44.90 -2.73
C THR A 325 28.05 -43.37 -2.64
N GLY A 326 27.05 -42.65 -3.13
CA GLY A 326 26.86 -41.21 -2.94
C GLY A 326 26.17 -40.88 -1.62
N ALA A 327 25.83 -39.60 -1.44
CA ALA A 327 25.17 -39.12 -0.21
C ALA A 327 23.68 -39.49 -0.11
N GLY A 328 23.03 -39.87 -1.21
CA GLY A 328 21.65 -40.34 -1.18
C GLY A 328 20.65 -39.21 -1.00
N PHE A 329 19.58 -39.48 -0.25
CA PHE A 329 18.58 -38.46 0.05
C PHE A 329 19.05 -37.57 1.20
N GLY A 330 19.08 -36.25 0.96
CA GLY A 330 19.25 -35.24 2.01
C GLY A 330 18.02 -35.15 2.92
N ASN A 331 17.80 -33.98 3.50
CA ASN A 331 16.72 -33.81 4.48
C ASN A 331 15.35 -34.12 3.88
N ILE A 332 14.58 -34.97 4.54
CA ILE A 332 13.20 -35.32 4.15
C ILE A 332 12.24 -34.56 5.06
N THR A 333 11.43 -33.67 4.51
CA THR A 333 10.40 -32.91 5.23
C THR A 333 9.00 -33.30 4.74
N ILE A 334 8.09 -33.59 5.66
CA ILE A 334 6.70 -34.02 5.37
C ILE A 334 5.73 -32.88 5.72
N THR A 335 5.04 -32.33 4.73
CA THR A 335 4.41 -30.99 4.85
C THR A 335 2.90 -30.91 4.61
N GLU A 336 2.23 -31.88 3.94
CA GLU A 336 0.83 -31.69 3.50
C GLU A 336 -0.08 -32.96 3.54
N GLN A 337 0.25 -33.98 4.34
CA GLN A 337 -0.48 -35.27 4.36
C GLN A 337 -1.23 -35.58 5.65
N ALA A 338 -2.52 -35.25 5.74
CA ALA A 338 -3.37 -35.79 6.80
C ALA A 338 -3.53 -37.31 6.62
N ASN A 339 -3.08 -38.11 7.59
CA ASN A 339 -3.16 -39.59 7.58
C ASN A 339 -2.37 -40.30 6.46
N GLY A 340 -1.32 -39.65 5.94
CA GLY A 340 -0.43 -40.24 4.92
C GLY A 340 0.64 -41.18 5.50
N GLN A 341 1.24 -41.99 4.63
CA GLN A 341 2.27 -42.97 5.00
C GLN A 341 3.59 -42.70 4.25
N ILE A 342 4.70 -42.69 5.00
CA ILE A 342 6.06 -42.59 4.46
C ILE A 342 6.86 -43.82 4.89
N ASP A 343 7.40 -44.55 3.91
CA ASP A 343 8.26 -45.71 4.16
C ASP A 343 9.72 -45.38 3.83
N LEU A 344 10.61 -45.68 4.76
CA LEU A 344 12.04 -45.38 4.68
C LEU A 344 12.85 -46.68 4.73
N SER A 345 13.67 -46.92 3.71
CA SER A 345 14.60 -48.05 3.66
C SER A 345 15.97 -47.58 3.18
N GLY A 346 16.88 -47.26 4.09
CA GLY A 346 18.15 -46.60 3.76
C GLY A 346 18.83 -45.98 4.99
N ASN A 347 19.84 -45.15 4.76
CA ASN A 347 20.54 -44.41 5.80
C ASN A 347 20.33 -42.90 5.61
N PHE A 348 19.36 -42.35 6.33
CA PHE A 348 18.94 -40.96 6.18
C PHE A 348 19.54 -40.07 7.27
N ASP A 349 19.98 -38.85 6.91
CA ASP A 349 20.52 -37.92 7.92
C ASP A 349 19.42 -37.25 8.75
N LYS A 350 18.43 -36.63 8.11
CA LYS A 350 17.32 -35.97 8.82
C LYS A 350 15.96 -36.21 8.17
N VAL A 351 14.97 -36.54 9.01
CA VAL A 351 13.55 -36.65 8.67
C VAL A 351 12.74 -35.74 9.59
N ILE A 352 11.90 -34.88 9.03
CA ILE A 352 11.09 -33.89 9.75
C ILE A 352 9.61 -34.10 9.40
N VAL A 353 8.77 -34.23 10.44
CA VAL A 353 7.31 -34.33 10.31
C VAL A 353 6.70 -33.01 10.78
N GLU A 354 6.04 -32.27 9.87
CA GLU A 354 5.46 -30.95 10.16
C GLU A 354 3.94 -30.94 10.25
N VAL A 355 3.28 -32.03 9.85
CA VAL A 355 1.82 -32.16 9.81
C VAL A 355 1.30 -33.33 10.65
N PRO A 356 0.09 -33.22 11.21
CA PRO A 356 -0.45 -34.22 12.12
C PRO A 356 -0.95 -35.49 11.41
N GLY A 357 -1.05 -36.58 12.16
CA GLY A 357 -1.66 -37.85 11.72
C GLY A 357 -0.81 -38.70 10.77
N VAL A 358 0.46 -38.36 10.53
CA VAL A 358 1.33 -39.08 9.59
C VAL A 358 1.81 -40.41 10.21
N THR A 359 1.91 -41.46 9.38
CA THR A 359 2.63 -42.69 9.72
C THR A 359 3.99 -42.74 9.02
N VAL A 360 5.07 -42.82 9.79
CA VAL A 360 6.44 -42.99 9.29
C VAL A 360 6.93 -44.40 9.61
N ASN A 361 7.13 -45.24 8.60
CA ASN A 361 7.69 -46.58 8.76
C ASN A 361 9.17 -46.57 8.40
N VAL A 362 10.03 -46.83 9.38
CA VAL A 362 11.44 -47.13 9.11
C VAL A 362 11.53 -48.64 8.94
N VAL A 363 11.71 -49.08 7.69
CA VAL A 363 11.66 -50.49 7.27
C VAL A 363 13.04 -51.15 7.40
N ASN A 364 14.10 -50.42 7.05
CA ASN A 364 15.48 -50.90 7.15
C ASN A 364 16.46 -49.72 7.25
N GLY A 365 17.60 -49.92 7.90
CA GLY A 365 18.71 -48.96 7.97
C GLY A 365 18.61 -47.95 9.12
N THR A 366 19.18 -46.76 8.94
CA THR A 366 19.38 -45.78 10.01
C THR A 366 18.72 -44.44 9.67
N VAL A 367 18.17 -43.75 10.67
CA VAL A 367 17.83 -42.33 10.59
C VAL A 367 18.63 -41.59 11.67
N ASN A 368 19.52 -40.69 11.28
CA ASN A 368 20.37 -39.98 12.24
C ASN A 368 19.54 -39.02 13.11
N THR A 369 18.65 -38.23 12.51
CA THR A 369 17.68 -37.40 13.25
C THR A 369 16.28 -37.57 12.71
N LEU A 370 15.34 -37.96 13.57
CA LEU A 370 13.91 -37.98 13.27
C LEU A 370 13.22 -36.98 14.21
N GLU A 371 12.69 -35.91 13.63
CA GLU A 371 12.05 -34.82 14.36
C GLU A 371 10.56 -34.75 14.04
N VAL A 372 9.72 -34.78 15.08
CA VAL A 372 8.30 -34.44 15.02
C VAL A 372 8.15 -33.03 15.57
N THR A 373 7.70 -32.09 14.75
CA THR A 373 7.55 -30.68 15.17
C THR A 373 6.31 -30.51 16.06
N ALA A 374 6.15 -29.33 16.67
CA ALA A 374 5.03 -29.05 17.56
C ALA A 374 3.65 -29.08 16.85
N ALA A 375 3.63 -28.90 15.52
CA ALA A 375 2.40 -28.94 14.72
C ALA A 375 1.96 -30.37 14.33
N ALA A 376 2.82 -31.38 14.52
CA ALA A 376 2.63 -32.74 14.03
C ALA A 376 2.08 -33.73 15.08
N ALA A 377 0.97 -33.37 15.72
CA ALA A 377 0.28 -34.25 16.69
C ALA A 377 -0.23 -35.55 16.03
N ASP A 378 -0.50 -36.57 16.85
CA ASP A 378 -1.03 -37.87 16.41
C ASP A 378 -0.15 -38.60 15.36
N THR A 379 1.15 -38.30 15.35
CA THR A 379 2.12 -38.97 14.49
C THR A 379 2.37 -40.40 14.98
N ASN A 380 2.48 -41.36 14.06
CA ASN A 380 2.84 -42.74 14.35
C ASN A 380 4.19 -43.08 13.69
N ILE A 381 5.16 -43.58 14.46
CA ILE A 381 6.47 -44.01 13.95
C ILE A 381 6.62 -45.50 14.18
N ASN A 382 6.78 -46.29 13.12
CA ASN A 382 6.97 -47.74 13.21
C ASN A 382 8.41 -48.12 12.87
N LEU A 383 9.11 -48.75 13.80
CA LEU A 383 10.52 -49.14 13.65
C LEU A 383 10.67 -50.66 13.51
N ALA A 384 11.06 -51.13 12.32
CA ALA A 384 11.33 -52.55 12.09
C ALA A 384 12.55 -53.06 12.88
N ALA A 385 12.69 -54.38 13.04
CA ALA A 385 13.70 -54.97 13.93
C ALA A 385 15.16 -54.57 13.63
N ASN A 386 15.49 -54.30 12.37
CA ASN A 386 16.85 -53.99 11.93
C ASN A 386 17.11 -52.49 11.74
N THR A 387 16.30 -51.62 12.37
CA THR A 387 16.44 -50.17 12.21
C THR A 387 17.03 -49.49 13.43
N THR A 388 17.71 -48.37 13.20
CA THR A 388 18.21 -47.49 14.26
C THR A 388 17.79 -46.04 14.01
N VAL A 389 17.24 -45.38 15.02
CA VAL A 389 17.09 -43.92 15.05
C VAL A 389 18.08 -43.37 16.06
N THR A 390 19.04 -42.54 15.62
CA THR A 390 20.08 -42.02 16.51
C THR A 390 19.55 -40.92 17.41
N ASN A 391 18.85 -39.93 16.86
CA ASN A 391 18.26 -38.82 17.59
C ASN A 391 16.77 -38.68 17.25
N LEU A 392 15.92 -39.05 18.20
CA LEU A 392 14.48 -38.88 18.10
C LEU A 392 14.06 -37.64 18.89
N ILE A 393 13.43 -36.66 18.24
CA ILE A 393 12.95 -35.43 18.87
C ILE A 393 11.42 -35.38 18.72
N LEU A 394 10.71 -35.39 19.85
CA LEU A 394 9.24 -35.39 19.87
C LEU A 394 8.73 -34.09 20.48
N ASN A 395 8.37 -33.11 19.63
CA ASN A 395 7.76 -31.85 20.07
C ASN A 395 6.21 -31.90 20.08
N ALA A 396 5.60 -33.01 19.66
CA ALA A 396 4.16 -33.28 19.72
C ALA A 396 3.88 -34.71 20.19
N ALA A 397 2.62 -35.02 20.51
CA ALA A 397 2.18 -36.38 20.88
C ALA A 397 2.47 -37.35 19.73
N THR A 398 3.15 -38.46 20.01
CA THR A 398 3.62 -39.41 18.99
C THR A 398 3.68 -40.83 19.54
N ASP A 399 3.16 -41.78 18.78
CA ASP A 399 3.25 -43.22 19.09
C ASP A 399 4.42 -43.84 18.32
N VAL A 400 5.45 -44.28 19.04
CA VAL A 400 6.60 -44.97 18.46
C VAL A 400 6.49 -46.46 18.76
N THR A 401 6.24 -47.25 17.73
CA THR A 401 6.02 -48.69 17.82
C THR A 401 7.11 -49.50 17.12
N GLY A 402 7.04 -50.83 17.25
CA GLY A 402 8.00 -51.75 16.65
C GLY A 402 9.17 -52.14 17.57
N THR A 403 10.16 -52.85 16.99
CA THR A 403 11.27 -53.48 17.73
C THR A 403 12.64 -52.88 17.43
N GLY A 404 12.72 -51.92 16.51
CA GLY A 404 13.94 -51.19 16.17
C GLY A 404 14.52 -50.42 17.35
N THR A 405 15.74 -49.91 17.19
CA THR A 405 16.49 -49.25 18.28
C THR A 405 16.38 -47.74 18.18
N VAL A 406 16.12 -47.07 19.29
CA VAL A 406 16.27 -45.62 19.43
C VAL A 406 17.44 -45.34 20.37
N VAL A 407 18.45 -44.59 19.92
CA VAL A 407 19.63 -44.29 20.74
C VAL A 407 19.32 -43.15 21.69
N ASN A 408 19.04 -41.95 21.18
CA ASN A 408 18.67 -40.77 21.97
C ASN A 408 17.22 -40.42 21.67
N ALA A 409 16.41 -40.22 22.70
CA ALA A 409 15.06 -39.66 22.58
C ALA A 409 14.93 -38.41 23.46
N ASN A 410 14.50 -37.30 22.87
CA ASN A 410 14.18 -36.05 23.55
C ASN A 410 12.68 -35.77 23.41
N VAL A 411 11.93 -35.98 24.50
CA VAL A 411 10.47 -35.88 24.54
C VAL A 411 10.06 -34.59 25.21
N LYS A 412 9.42 -33.70 24.44
CA LYS A 412 9.04 -32.34 24.84
C LYS A 412 7.53 -32.12 24.93
N ALA A 413 6.72 -33.10 24.52
CA ALA A 413 5.25 -33.02 24.55
C ALA A 413 4.62 -34.19 25.32
N ASN A 414 3.48 -33.92 25.96
CA ASN A 414 2.68 -34.94 26.64
C ASN A 414 1.97 -35.85 25.62
N GLY A 415 1.74 -37.10 26.02
CA GLY A 415 0.95 -38.06 25.24
C GLY A 415 1.75 -38.99 24.34
N SER A 416 3.08 -38.86 24.28
CA SER A 416 3.91 -39.76 23.48
C SER A 416 4.09 -41.13 24.14
N THR A 417 4.14 -42.18 23.31
CA THR A 417 4.39 -43.56 23.74
C THR A 417 5.58 -44.16 22.99
N LEU A 418 6.39 -44.98 23.66
CA LEU A 418 7.54 -45.68 23.06
C LEU A 418 7.44 -47.16 23.40
N ALA A 419 7.26 -48.03 22.40
CA ALA A 419 7.11 -49.48 22.57
C ALA A 419 8.41 -50.18 23.02
N LYS A 420 9.57 -49.54 22.80
CA LYS A 420 10.88 -49.97 23.29
C LYS A 420 11.57 -48.77 23.95
N ARG A 421 12.18 -49.00 25.12
CA ARG A 421 12.91 -47.95 25.83
C ARG A 421 14.15 -47.52 25.02
N PRO A 422 14.35 -46.21 24.75
CA PRO A 422 15.57 -45.70 24.14
C PRO A 422 16.80 -45.90 25.03
N THR A 423 18.01 -45.92 24.44
CA THR A 423 19.27 -46.01 25.21
C THR A 423 19.42 -44.82 26.15
N ASN A 424 19.21 -43.60 25.64
CA ASN A 424 19.22 -42.35 26.38
C ASN A 424 17.85 -41.68 26.20
N LEU A 425 17.07 -41.58 27.28
CA LEU A 425 15.77 -40.93 27.28
C LEU A 425 15.84 -39.63 28.09
N VAL A 426 15.63 -38.50 27.42
CA VAL A 426 15.48 -37.17 28.02
C VAL A 426 14.02 -36.76 27.88
N VAL A 427 13.38 -36.40 29.00
CA VAL A 427 11.99 -35.94 29.06
C VAL A 427 12.00 -34.53 29.65
N SER A 428 11.39 -33.56 28.96
CA SER A 428 11.30 -32.18 29.45
C SER A 428 10.55 -32.10 30.80
N PRO A 429 10.85 -31.12 31.66
CA PRO A 429 10.15 -30.94 32.94
C PRO A 429 8.63 -30.80 32.76
N GLY A 430 7.85 -31.47 33.62
CA GLY A 430 6.38 -31.46 33.55
C GLY A 430 5.77 -32.33 32.45
N ILE A 431 6.61 -33.02 31.66
CA ILE A 431 6.16 -33.94 30.61
C ILE A 431 6.11 -35.38 31.12
N THR A 432 5.09 -36.11 30.65
CA THR A 432 4.87 -37.54 30.88
C THR A 432 4.98 -38.30 29.56
N VAL A 433 5.79 -39.36 29.53
CA VAL A 433 5.93 -40.30 28.40
C VAL A 433 5.68 -41.74 28.85
N VAL A 434 4.98 -42.53 28.03
CA VAL A 434 4.74 -43.95 28.33
C VAL A 434 5.82 -44.81 27.68
N VAL A 435 6.50 -45.63 28.48
CA VAL A 435 7.51 -46.62 28.04
C VAL A 435 7.23 -47.98 28.72
N PRO A 436 7.81 -49.11 28.27
CA PRO A 436 7.35 -50.45 28.64
C PRO A 436 7.39 -50.80 30.15
N ASP A 437 8.25 -50.16 30.94
CA ASP A 437 8.44 -50.52 32.35
C ASP A 437 7.62 -49.67 33.34
N ALA A 438 7.11 -48.50 32.91
CA ALA A 438 6.18 -47.60 33.60
C ALA A 438 6.15 -46.24 32.87
N PRO A 439 5.09 -45.43 33.01
CA PRO A 439 5.13 -44.01 32.63
C PRO A 439 6.29 -43.29 33.32
N VAL A 440 7.11 -42.59 32.54
CA VAL A 440 8.18 -41.73 33.06
C VAL A 440 7.62 -40.31 33.12
N VAL A 441 7.46 -39.78 34.33
CA VAL A 441 7.17 -38.37 34.60
C VAL A 441 8.49 -37.72 34.99
N ASN A 442 8.85 -36.59 34.37
CA ASN A 442 9.92 -35.74 34.90
C ASN A 442 9.29 -34.66 35.80
N PRO A 443 9.22 -34.84 37.14
CA PRO A 443 8.60 -33.87 38.04
C PRO A 443 9.39 -32.54 38.10
N GLY A 444 10.63 -32.51 37.58
CA GLY A 444 11.52 -31.36 37.63
C GLY A 444 12.05 -31.07 39.04
N PRO A 445 13.34 -30.74 39.21
CA PRO A 445 13.78 -29.96 40.36
C PRO A 445 13.31 -28.50 40.22
N SER A 446 13.13 -27.78 41.32
CA SER A 446 12.99 -26.32 41.29
C SER A 446 14.31 -25.70 40.81
N VAL A 447 14.42 -25.46 39.50
CA VAL A 447 15.59 -24.82 38.89
C VAL A 447 15.45 -23.30 39.06
N PRO A 448 16.46 -22.59 39.58
CA PRO A 448 16.44 -21.13 39.58
C PRO A 448 16.31 -20.62 38.14
N SER A 449 15.51 -19.59 37.92
CA SER A 449 15.26 -19.02 36.60
C SER A 449 16.58 -18.70 35.86
N THR A 450 16.71 -19.12 34.60
CA THR A 450 17.78 -18.67 33.69
C THR A 450 17.56 -17.21 33.23
N SER A 451 16.44 -16.60 33.65
CA SER A 451 16.17 -15.18 33.56
C SER A 451 16.42 -14.49 34.91
N ILE A 452 17.13 -13.37 34.89
CA ILE A 452 17.34 -12.51 36.07
C ILE A 452 16.85 -11.09 35.79
N SER A 453 16.27 -10.45 36.81
CA SER A 453 15.95 -9.03 36.77
C SER A 453 17.04 -8.19 37.43
N VAL A 454 17.44 -7.08 36.80
CA VAL A 454 18.47 -6.17 37.28
C VAL A 454 17.95 -4.73 37.25
N SER A 455 18.36 -3.91 38.22
CA SER A 455 17.88 -2.53 38.36
C SER A 455 19.01 -1.52 38.63
N ASN A 456 20.27 -1.94 38.57
CA ASN A 456 21.45 -1.07 38.70
C ASN A 456 22.68 -1.71 38.04
N GLU A 457 23.75 -0.92 37.87
CA GLU A 457 24.98 -1.33 37.18
C GLU A 457 25.63 -2.57 37.81
N THR A 458 25.74 -2.62 39.14
CA THR A 458 26.38 -3.75 39.84
C THR A 458 25.66 -5.06 39.55
N GLN A 459 24.32 -5.05 39.56
CA GLN A 459 23.52 -6.22 39.25
C GLN A 459 23.62 -6.63 37.78
N LEU A 460 23.59 -5.66 36.86
CA LEU A 460 23.74 -5.92 35.42
C LEU A 460 25.09 -6.57 35.11
N LEU A 461 26.18 -6.01 35.63
CA LEU A 461 27.52 -6.56 35.45
C LEU A 461 27.67 -7.95 36.08
N ALA A 462 27.10 -8.18 37.27
CA ALA A 462 27.10 -9.49 37.90
C ALA A 462 26.30 -10.53 37.11
N ALA A 463 25.18 -10.12 36.52
CA ALA A 463 24.36 -10.98 35.65
C ALA A 463 25.09 -11.32 34.34
N LEU A 464 25.73 -10.33 33.71
CA LEU A 464 26.54 -10.52 32.50
C LEU A 464 27.77 -11.41 32.75
N ALA A 465 28.40 -11.32 33.92
CA ALA A 465 29.51 -12.20 34.29
C ALA A 465 29.10 -13.65 34.58
N ASN A 466 27.80 -13.92 34.80
CA ASN A 466 27.29 -15.24 35.14
C ASN A 466 26.65 -15.95 33.94
N ASN A 467 27.36 -16.92 33.37
CA ASN A 467 26.92 -17.71 32.21
C ASN A 467 25.63 -18.52 32.44
N TYR A 468 25.14 -18.61 33.68
CA TYR A 468 23.86 -19.25 33.99
C TYR A 468 22.66 -18.49 33.42
N TYR A 469 22.72 -17.15 33.41
CA TYR A 469 21.58 -16.33 32.98
C TYR A 469 21.60 -16.13 31.47
N THR A 470 20.69 -16.77 30.76
CA THR A 470 20.53 -16.58 29.31
C THR A 470 19.66 -15.37 28.96
N HIS A 471 18.88 -14.87 29.93
CA HIS A 471 18.03 -13.69 29.77
C HIS A 471 18.25 -12.72 30.94
N ILE A 472 18.46 -11.44 30.63
CA ILE A 472 18.62 -10.37 31.61
C ILE A 472 17.55 -9.33 31.34
N ASN A 473 16.68 -9.08 32.32
CA ASN A 473 15.61 -8.11 32.24
C ASN A 473 16.00 -6.87 33.04
N VAL A 474 16.22 -5.75 32.37
CA VAL A 474 16.38 -4.44 33.02
C VAL A 474 15.00 -3.98 33.48
N THR A 475 14.87 -3.63 34.76
CA THR A 475 13.59 -3.24 35.37
C THR A 475 13.55 -1.79 35.87
N ALA A 476 14.65 -1.06 35.70
CA ALA A 476 14.76 0.36 36.01
C ALA A 476 15.88 0.98 35.16
N ASN A 477 15.86 2.30 34.97
CA ASN A 477 16.99 3.01 34.34
C ASN A 477 18.29 2.76 35.12
N ILE A 478 19.39 2.54 34.40
CA ILE A 478 20.70 2.24 34.97
C ILE A 478 21.68 3.32 34.55
N ALA A 479 22.27 4.03 35.51
CA ALA A 479 23.46 4.84 35.28
C ALA A 479 24.70 3.93 35.36
N ALA A 480 25.44 3.80 34.26
CA ALA A 480 26.68 3.03 34.17
C ALA A 480 27.90 3.97 34.17
N THR A 481 28.94 3.56 34.88
CA THR A 481 30.19 4.33 35.03
C THR A 481 31.31 3.87 34.07
N LYS A 482 31.06 2.82 33.30
CA LYS A 482 31.98 2.22 32.32
C LYS A 482 31.21 1.49 31.23
N THR A 483 31.89 1.14 30.14
CA THR A 483 31.38 0.31 29.05
C THR A 483 30.74 -0.97 29.58
N ILE A 484 29.53 -1.28 29.10
CA ILE A 484 28.86 -2.56 29.38
C ILE A 484 29.31 -3.58 28.33
N VAL A 485 30.15 -4.54 28.73
CA VAL A 485 30.67 -5.58 27.83
C VAL A 485 29.81 -6.84 27.87
N ILE A 486 29.37 -7.30 26.70
CA ILE A 486 28.62 -8.54 26.49
C ILE A 486 29.52 -9.52 25.71
N ASN A 487 30.16 -10.44 26.44
CA ASN A 487 31.12 -11.41 25.88
C ASN A 487 30.61 -12.86 25.86
N ARG A 488 29.31 -13.05 26.02
CA ARG A 488 28.62 -14.34 25.91
C ARG A 488 27.25 -14.18 25.26
N ALA A 489 26.73 -15.26 24.67
CA ALA A 489 25.36 -15.31 24.18
C ALA A 489 24.37 -15.01 25.33
N VAL A 490 23.50 -14.03 25.11
CA VAL A 490 22.51 -13.56 26.08
C VAL A 490 21.44 -12.71 25.39
N THR A 491 20.22 -12.74 25.91
CA THR A 491 19.20 -11.74 25.62
C THR A 491 19.20 -10.68 26.72
N LEU A 492 19.56 -9.44 26.39
CA LEU A 492 19.43 -8.27 27.25
C LEU A 492 18.14 -7.53 26.87
N ASN A 493 17.09 -7.72 27.65
CA ASN A 493 15.82 -7.02 27.48
C ASN A 493 15.78 -5.77 28.38
N GLY A 494 15.75 -4.60 27.77
CA GLY A 494 15.66 -3.30 28.44
C GLY A 494 14.30 -3.00 29.06
N ASN A 495 13.21 -3.65 28.62
CA ASN A 495 11.83 -3.33 28.98
C ASN A 495 11.47 -1.83 28.86
N GLY A 496 12.05 -1.15 27.88
CA GLY A 496 11.88 0.29 27.62
C GLY A 496 12.71 1.20 28.54
N ASN A 497 13.53 0.65 29.43
CA ASN A 497 14.42 1.41 30.31
C ASN A 497 15.67 1.91 29.58
N THR A 498 16.32 2.90 30.17
CA THR A 498 17.55 3.52 29.67
C THR A 498 18.78 3.03 30.43
N ILE A 499 19.85 2.71 29.71
CA ILE A 499 21.21 2.65 30.24
C ILE A 499 21.90 3.97 29.85
N SER A 500 22.20 4.80 30.84
CA SER A 500 22.84 6.10 30.66
C SER A 500 24.30 6.04 31.10
N LEU A 501 25.19 6.62 30.31
CA LEU A 501 26.63 6.60 30.53
C LEU A 501 27.15 8.05 30.62
N ALA A 502 27.64 8.44 31.79
CA ALA A 502 28.11 9.81 32.05
C ALA A 502 29.64 9.86 32.20
N GLY A 503 30.34 10.75 31.47
CA GLY A 503 31.79 10.92 31.62
C GLY A 503 32.54 11.34 30.35
N ASP A 504 33.85 11.49 30.47
CA ASP A 504 34.79 11.72 29.36
C ASP A 504 35.20 10.36 28.76
N TRP A 505 34.63 10.00 27.61
CA TRP A 505 34.81 8.71 26.90
C TRP A 505 35.91 8.79 25.84
N THR A 506 37.03 9.43 26.19
CA THR A 506 38.26 9.56 25.36
C THR A 506 39.21 8.37 25.47
N GLY A 507 38.73 7.22 25.95
CA GLY A 507 39.54 6.00 26.08
C GLY A 507 40.15 5.55 24.74
N GLU A 508 41.41 5.11 24.78
CA GLU A 508 42.16 4.63 23.60
C GLU A 508 41.79 3.18 23.20
N THR A 509 41.02 2.46 24.03
CA THR A 509 40.65 1.05 23.80
C THR A 509 39.13 0.85 23.66
N ASN A 510 38.70 -0.13 22.87
CA ASN A 510 37.27 -0.46 22.70
C ASN A 510 36.55 -0.75 24.02
N ALA A 511 37.26 -1.25 25.04
CA ALA A 511 36.68 -1.54 26.35
C ALA A 511 36.37 -0.28 27.18
N GLU A 512 36.83 0.90 26.74
CA GLU A 512 36.81 2.15 27.50
C GLU A 512 36.07 3.28 26.76
N LYS A 513 35.57 3.01 25.54
CA LYS A 513 35.15 4.06 24.59
C LYS A 513 33.68 4.01 24.16
N HIS A 514 32.96 2.93 24.46
CA HIS A 514 31.59 2.71 23.94
C HIS A 514 30.58 2.53 25.07
N GLY A 515 29.30 2.77 24.79
CA GLY A 515 28.23 2.52 25.76
C GLY A 515 28.08 1.03 26.07
N ILE A 516 27.73 0.26 25.05
CA ILE A 516 27.64 -1.20 25.09
C ILE A 516 28.58 -1.79 24.04
N LEU A 517 29.40 -2.75 24.45
CA LEU A 517 30.31 -3.49 23.58
C LEU A 517 29.87 -4.96 23.50
N VAL A 518 29.47 -5.43 22.32
CA VAL A 518 29.06 -6.81 22.05
C VAL A 518 30.19 -7.57 21.38
N GLN A 519 30.65 -8.64 22.03
CA GLN A 519 31.77 -9.50 21.62
C GLN A 519 31.41 -11.00 21.72
N SER A 520 30.13 -11.34 21.62
CA SER A 520 29.70 -12.73 21.46
C SER A 520 28.66 -12.93 20.39
N ASN A 521 28.69 -14.12 19.78
CA ASN A 521 27.65 -14.55 18.85
C ASN A 521 26.32 -14.75 19.57
N ASN A 522 25.21 -14.62 18.82
CA ASN A 522 23.85 -14.91 19.32
C ASN A 522 23.45 -14.03 20.52
N VAL A 523 23.70 -12.72 20.42
CA VAL A 523 23.25 -11.73 21.41
C VAL A 523 22.01 -11.02 20.89
N THR A 524 21.01 -10.84 21.76
CA THR A 524 19.85 -10.01 21.46
C THR A 524 19.79 -8.84 22.42
N ILE A 525 19.73 -7.62 21.91
CA ILE A 525 19.39 -6.43 22.70
C ILE A 525 17.97 -6.04 22.30
N ASP A 526 17.06 -6.07 23.25
CA ASP A 526 15.62 -5.88 23.02
C ASP A 526 15.07 -4.74 23.87
N ASN A 527 14.29 -3.84 23.27
CA ASN A 527 13.52 -2.79 23.94
C ASN A 527 14.37 -1.96 24.93
N LEU A 528 15.50 -1.42 24.47
CA LEU A 528 16.50 -0.75 25.31
C LEU A 528 16.88 0.62 24.75
N LYS A 529 16.98 1.61 25.65
CA LYS A 529 17.56 2.92 25.31
C LYS A 529 18.99 3.02 25.83
N VAL A 530 19.91 3.53 25.04
CA VAL A 530 21.30 3.76 25.41
C VAL A 530 21.63 5.23 25.18
N THR A 531 22.03 5.94 26.23
CA THR A 531 22.31 7.38 26.14
C THR A 531 23.69 7.68 26.68
N LEU A 532 24.50 8.44 25.94
CA LEU A 532 25.78 8.93 26.42
C LEU A 532 25.65 10.42 26.75
N ASP A 533 26.18 10.84 27.91
CA ASP A 533 26.31 12.27 28.22
C ASP A 533 27.60 12.77 27.56
N LYS A 534 27.42 13.56 26.50
CA LYS A 534 28.44 14.29 25.73
C LYS A 534 29.80 14.45 26.41
N VAL A 535 30.87 14.08 25.69
CA VAL A 535 32.25 14.46 25.99
C VAL A 535 32.57 15.81 25.35
N GLY A 536 32.44 16.91 26.09
CA GLY A 536 33.14 18.17 25.81
C GLY A 536 32.74 18.96 24.56
N ASP A 537 32.89 20.28 24.60
CA ASP A 537 32.57 21.21 23.50
C ASP A 537 33.58 21.20 22.33
N THR A 538 34.17 20.06 22.01
CA THR A 538 35.09 19.93 20.87
C THR A 538 34.40 19.27 19.68
N PRO A 539 34.23 19.95 18.54
CA PRO A 539 33.54 19.43 17.34
C PRO A 539 34.37 18.38 16.56
N ALA A 540 35.23 17.64 17.25
CA ALA A 540 36.15 16.67 16.63
C ALA A 540 35.69 15.25 16.97
N TRP A 541 35.54 14.42 15.94
CA TRP A 541 35.18 13.01 16.04
C TRP A 541 36.08 12.27 17.04
N GLY A 542 35.48 11.84 18.16
CA GLY A 542 36.14 11.03 19.18
C GLY A 542 36.13 9.54 18.86
N GLY A 543 35.21 9.08 18.00
CA GLY A 543 34.96 7.69 17.64
C GLY A 543 34.33 6.87 18.76
N ASN A 544 33.50 7.50 19.61
CA ASN A 544 32.69 6.81 20.61
C ASN A 544 31.34 6.39 19.98
N TYR A 545 30.79 5.25 20.43
CA TYR A 545 29.49 4.77 19.95
C TYR A 545 28.63 4.31 21.11
N GLY A 546 27.32 4.50 21.00
CA GLY A 546 26.41 4.02 22.04
C GLY A 546 26.36 2.49 22.08
N ILE A 547 26.34 1.82 20.92
CA ILE A 547 26.47 0.37 20.82
C ILE A 547 27.51 0.01 19.77
N GLN A 548 28.53 -0.75 20.14
CA GLN A 548 29.45 -1.38 19.20
C GLN A 548 29.22 -2.90 19.20
N VAL A 549 29.05 -3.47 18.02
CA VAL A 549 29.06 -4.91 17.77
C VAL A 549 30.35 -5.26 17.05
N TYR A 550 31.15 -6.16 17.62
CA TYR A 550 32.53 -6.35 17.22
C TYR A 550 32.89 -7.82 17.01
N ASP A 551 33.25 -8.17 15.77
CA ASP A 551 33.78 -9.47 15.33
C ASP A 551 32.85 -10.67 15.68
N VAL A 552 31.54 -10.52 15.47
CA VAL A 552 30.53 -11.51 15.88
C VAL A 552 29.36 -11.65 14.90
N THR A 553 28.61 -12.74 15.04
CA THR A 553 27.47 -13.11 14.19
C THR A 553 26.21 -13.40 14.99
N GLY A 554 25.05 -13.25 14.36
CA GLY A 554 23.76 -13.55 14.98
C GLY A 554 23.35 -12.54 16.06
N VAL A 555 23.73 -11.27 15.90
CA VAL A 555 23.31 -10.20 16.82
C VAL A 555 22.01 -9.59 16.33
N THR A 556 21.02 -9.47 17.22
CA THR A 556 19.73 -8.83 16.92
C THR A 556 19.55 -7.61 17.80
N LEU A 557 19.27 -6.46 17.18
CA LEU A 557 18.84 -5.24 17.86
C LEU A 557 17.35 -5.06 17.58
N ASN A 558 16.51 -5.17 18.61
CA ASN A 558 15.07 -5.03 18.51
C ASN A 558 14.59 -3.86 19.35
N ASN A 559 13.87 -2.89 18.77
CA ASN A 559 13.33 -1.74 19.52
C ASN A 559 14.41 -0.98 20.34
N VAL A 560 15.49 -0.57 19.68
CA VAL A 560 16.65 0.07 20.34
C VAL A 560 16.68 1.56 20.03
N THR A 561 16.90 2.39 21.05
CA THR A 561 17.19 3.83 20.89
C THR A 561 18.62 4.11 21.32
N VAL A 562 19.39 4.85 20.53
CA VAL A 562 20.75 5.26 20.88
C VAL A 562 20.95 6.75 20.60
N SER A 563 21.42 7.51 21.57
CA SER A 563 21.63 8.97 21.43
C SER A 563 22.80 9.49 22.26
N GLY A 564 23.32 10.67 21.92
CA GLY A 564 24.35 11.37 22.69
C GLY A 564 25.78 10.86 22.49
N ALA A 565 26.00 9.99 21.51
CA ALA A 565 27.33 9.53 21.07
C ALA A 565 27.78 10.25 19.77
N ASP A 566 29.02 10.04 19.35
CA ASP A 566 29.51 10.51 18.06
C ASP A 566 28.77 9.78 16.92
N GLY A 567 28.67 8.45 17.03
CA GLY A 567 27.80 7.60 16.21
C GLY A 567 26.89 6.72 17.09
N GLY A 568 25.66 6.47 16.68
CA GLY A 568 24.73 5.65 17.47
C GLY A 568 25.21 4.20 17.60
N ILE A 569 25.32 3.49 16.48
CA ILE A 569 25.66 2.07 16.42
C ILE A 569 26.87 1.86 15.51
N LEU A 570 27.80 1.00 15.91
CA LEU A 570 28.88 0.52 15.05
C LEU A 570 28.76 -1.00 14.84
N VAL A 571 28.59 -1.41 13.59
CA VAL A 571 28.65 -2.80 13.14
C VAL A 571 30.04 -3.04 12.59
N ASN A 572 30.93 -3.61 13.42
CA ASN A 572 32.34 -3.81 13.11
C ASN A 572 32.67 -5.30 12.93
N ALA A 573 33.07 -5.69 11.72
CA ALA A 573 33.29 -7.08 11.29
C ALA A 573 32.18 -8.04 11.75
N SER A 574 30.91 -7.62 11.66
CA SER A 574 29.79 -8.30 12.33
C SER A 574 28.56 -8.50 11.46
N LEU A 575 27.75 -9.52 11.81
CA LEU A 575 26.43 -9.76 11.21
C LEU A 575 25.33 -9.36 12.19
N VAL A 576 24.69 -8.22 11.92
CA VAL A 576 23.67 -7.61 12.78
C VAL A 576 22.34 -7.53 12.05
N THR A 577 21.24 -7.86 12.75
CA THR A 577 19.88 -7.68 12.25
C THR A 577 19.12 -6.66 13.09
N LEU A 578 18.57 -5.64 12.44
CA LEU A 578 17.64 -4.68 13.03
C LEU A 578 16.20 -5.20 12.90
N THR A 579 15.45 -5.11 13.99
CA THR A 579 14.03 -5.46 14.05
C THR A 579 13.28 -4.42 14.90
N GLY A 580 11.97 -4.29 14.70
CA GLY A 580 11.20 -3.26 15.39
C GLY A 580 11.69 -1.84 15.05
N THR A 581 11.67 -0.92 16.01
CA THR A 581 12.14 0.46 15.78
C THR A 581 13.58 0.66 16.25
N THR A 582 14.47 1.10 15.37
CA THR A 582 15.83 1.54 15.69
C THR A 582 15.89 3.07 15.57
N ASP A 583 16.01 3.76 16.69
CA ASP A 583 16.11 5.22 16.74
C ASP A 583 17.54 5.63 17.07
N VAL A 584 18.21 6.28 16.13
CA VAL A 584 19.60 6.75 16.25
C VAL A 584 19.68 8.27 16.16
N SER A 585 18.58 8.94 16.49
CA SER A 585 18.51 10.40 16.56
C SER A 585 19.36 10.96 17.72
N GLY A 586 19.90 12.16 17.54
CA GLY A 586 20.66 12.85 18.57
C GLY A 586 22.11 12.40 18.73
N ASN A 587 22.69 11.75 17.71
CA ASN A 587 24.12 11.46 17.64
C ASN A 587 24.84 12.46 16.72
N GLU A 588 26.12 12.72 16.96
CA GLU A 588 26.78 13.91 16.41
C GLU A 588 27.14 13.82 14.93
N PHE A 589 27.58 12.67 14.42
CA PHE A 589 28.04 12.53 13.03
C PHE A 589 27.33 11.44 12.22
N GLY A 590 26.34 10.76 12.81
CA GLY A 590 25.50 9.82 12.09
C GLY A 590 24.83 8.79 12.99
N GLY A 591 23.97 7.98 12.38
CA GLY A 591 23.23 6.94 13.05
C GLY A 591 24.00 5.64 13.25
N ILE A 592 24.31 4.95 12.16
CA ILE A 592 24.88 3.59 12.15
C ILE A 592 26.09 3.51 11.21
N GLU A 593 27.23 3.11 11.74
CA GLU A 593 28.40 2.75 10.93
C GLU A 593 28.41 1.25 10.63
N VAL A 594 28.79 0.89 9.41
CA VAL A 594 29.07 -0.50 9.00
C VAL A 594 30.48 -0.54 8.41
N SER A 595 31.42 -1.11 9.15
CA SER A 595 32.85 -1.18 8.77
C SER A 595 33.48 -2.49 9.25
N LYS A 596 34.70 -2.83 8.85
CA LYS A 596 35.47 -3.98 9.37
C LYS A 596 36.72 -3.56 10.13
N GLY A 597 36.99 -2.25 10.12
CA GLY A 597 38.14 -1.64 10.79
C GLY A 597 39.46 -2.02 10.13
N THR A 598 40.57 -1.58 10.74
CA THR A 598 41.90 -1.57 10.10
C THR A 598 42.64 -2.92 10.06
N GLU A 599 42.01 -4.02 10.48
CA GLU A 599 42.65 -5.35 10.50
C GLU A 599 42.31 -6.18 9.25
N ALA A 600 43.33 -6.46 8.42
CA ALA A 600 43.22 -7.06 7.09
C ALA A 600 42.66 -8.51 7.02
N VAL A 601 42.28 -9.15 8.12
CA VAL A 601 41.87 -10.57 8.18
C VAL A 601 40.41 -10.76 8.59
N ARG A 602 39.63 -9.68 8.74
CA ARG A 602 38.24 -9.75 9.21
C ARG A 602 37.23 -9.96 8.08
N THR A 603 36.12 -10.61 8.42
CA THR A 603 34.96 -10.74 7.54
C THR A 603 34.25 -9.41 7.38
N ASP A 604 33.72 -9.13 6.20
CA ASP A 604 32.95 -7.91 5.94
C ASP A 604 31.71 -7.85 6.84
N SER A 605 31.36 -6.65 7.27
CA SER A 605 30.17 -6.42 8.08
C SER A 605 28.90 -6.50 7.24
N ILE A 606 27.83 -7.04 7.82
CA ILE A 606 26.50 -7.04 7.19
C ILE A 606 25.49 -6.54 8.20
N LEU A 607 24.82 -5.43 7.85
CA LEU A 607 23.66 -4.92 8.55
C LEU A 607 22.40 -5.31 7.78
N THR A 608 21.57 -6.16 8.37
CA THR A 608 20.26 -6.52 7.80
C THR A 608 19.16 -5.69 8.45
N VAL A 609 18.46 -4.90 7.65
CA VAL A 609 17.24 -4.19 8.06
C VAL A 609 16.06 -5.12 7.82
N GLY A 610 15.43 -5.59 8.89
CA GLY A 610 14.31 -6.54 8.78
C GLY A 610 13.10 -5.92 8.08
N ALA A 611 12.26 -6.76 7.44
CA ALA A 611 11.12 -6.30 6.62
C ALA A 611 10.08 -5.42 7.37
N ASN A 612 10.01 -5.54 8.69
CA ASN A 612 9.13 -4.72 9.55
C ASN A 612 9.92 -3.72 10.42
N ALA A 613 11.22 -3.57 10.17
CA ALA A 613 12.04 -2.62 10.90
C ALA A 613 11.66 -1.19 10.50
N LYS A 614 11.77 -0.26 11.44
CA LYS A 614 11.69 1.18 11.20
C LYS A 614 12.98 1.80 11.70
N ILE A 615 13.58 2.69 10.93
CA ILE A 615 14.76 3.43 11.36
C ILE A 615 14.35 4.90 11.51
N LEU A 616 14.76 5.53 12.61
CA LEU A 616 14.52 6.95 12.88
C LEU A 616 15.86 7.64 13.10
N ASN A 617 16.01 8.82 12.51
CA ASN A 617 17.15 9.70 12.72
C ASN A 617 16.73 11.16 12.45
N THR A 618 16.15 11.83 13.45
CA THR A 618 15.69 13.22 13.32
C THR A 618 16.83 14.24 13.28
N THR A 619 18.08 13.78 13.37
CA THR A 619 19.30 14.59 13.28
C THR A 619 20.09 14.30 12.01
N GLU A 620 19.49 13.58 11.06
CA GLU A 620 20.09 13.32 9.76
C GLU A 620 20.35 14.64 9.02
N THR A 621 21.52 14.73 8.39
CA THR A 621 21.84 15.75 7.39
C THR A 621 22.58 15.08 6.24
N GLU A 622 22.77 15.80 5.12
CA GLU A 622 23.52 15.27 3.98
C GLU A 622 24.94 14.76 4.35
N SER A 623 25.55 15.36 5.38
CA SER A 623 26.89 15.00 5.87
C SER A 623 26.88 14.07 7.09
N LYS A 624 25.70 13.77 7.64
CA LYS A 624 25.47 12.97 8.85
C LYS A 624 24.40 11.92 8.57
N PRO A 625 24.74 10.85 7.85
CA PRO A 625 23.75 9.90 7.34
C PRO A 625 23.16 9.02 8.43
N THR A 626 21.99 8.43 8.15
CA THR A 626 21.40 7.41 9.01
C THR A 626 22.25 6.14 9.05
N ILE A 627 22.76 5.70 7.90
CA ILE A 627 23.76 4.63 7.83
C ILE A 627 24.90 5.06 6.93
N TRP A 628 26.14 4.80 7.33
CA TRP A 628 27.28 4.85 6.41
C TRP A 628 28.06 3.54 6.44
N VAL A 629 28.57 3.18 5.27
CA VAL A 629 29.35 1.98 5.05
C VAL A 629 30.68 2.42 4.48
N GLU A 630 31.78 1.93 5.06
CA GLU A 630 33.11 2.08 4.45
C GLU A 630 33.19 1.13 3.25
N ASP A 631 33.53 1.64 2.07
CA ASP A 631 33.45 0.86 0.83
C ASP A 631 34.40 -0.35 0.87
N GLY A 632 33.86 -1.52 0.54
CA GLY A 632 34.59 -2.78 0.62
C GLY A 632 34.82 -3.29 2.04
N GLU A 633 34.23 -2.67 3.07
CA GLU A 633 34.28 -3.15 4.46
C GLU A 633 32.96 -3.75 4.96
N GLY A 634 31.84 -3.50 4.27
CA GLY A 634 30.55 -4.04 4.66
C GLY A 634 29.44 -3.85 3.63
N SER A 635 28.22 -4.24 4.03
CA SER A 635 27.01 -4.09 3.22
C SER A 635 25.76 -3.92 4.09
N VAL A 636 24.74 -3.27 3.52
CA VAL A 636 23.40 -3.19 4.12
C VAL A 636 22.42 -3.99 3.26
N VAL A 637 21.55 -4.76 3.89
CA VAL A 637 20.52 -5.58 3.22
C VAL A 637 19.14 -5.14 3.69
N GLY A 638 18.18 -5.01 2.77
CA GLY A 638 16.79 -4.63 3.07
C GLY A 638 16.53 -3.12 3.18
N TRP A 639 17.55 -2.29 2.95
CA TRP A 639 17.47 -0.83 3.03
C TRP A 639 16.56 -0.21 1.97
N ASN A 640 16.45 -0.83 0.78
CA ASN A 640 15.78 -0.27 -0.39
C ASN A 640 14.26 0.00 -0.22
N THR A 641 13.70 -0.45 0.91
CA THR A 641 12.30 -0.20 1.28
C THR A 641 12.12 1.00 2.21
N LEU A 642 13.20 1.57 2.75
CA LEU A 642 13.19 2.54 3.84
C LEU A 642 14.18 3.70 3.70
N LEU A 643 15.29 3.48 2.97
CA LEU A 643 16.41 4.42 2.89
C LEU A 643 16.80 4.63 1.42
N ILE A 644 17.45 5.75 1.14
CA ILE A 644 17.97 6.14 -0.17
C ILE A 644 19.49 5.98 -0.15
N GLU A 645 20.04 5.26 -1.14
CA GLU A 645 21.48 5.04 -1.26
C GLU A 645 22.16 6.22 -1.99
N LYS A 646 23.32 6.63 -1.47
CA LYS A 646 24.21 7.63 -2.07
C LYS A 646 25.66 7.21 -1.90
N THR A 647 26.39 7.05 -3.00
CA THR A 647 27.85 6.85 -2.96
C THR A 647 28.58 8.18 -2.80
N VAL A 648 29.49 8.26 -1.83
CA VAL A 648 30.36 9.41 -1.54
C VAL A 648 31.79 9.08 -1.93
N LEU A 649 32.15 9.43 -3.17
CA LEU A 649 33.44 9.06 -3.77
C LEU A 649 34.66 9.68 -3.07
N GLU A 650 34.53 10.90 -2.52
CA GLU A 650 35.68 11.59 -1.90
C GLU A 650 36.20 10.89 -0.62
N LYS A 651 35.35 10.07 0.01
CA LYS A 651 35.66 9.35 1.25
C LYS A 651 35.68 7.84 1.10
N GLU A 652 35.40 7.30 -0.10
CA GLU A 652 35.21 5.86 -0.33
C GLU A 652 34.14 5.29 0.63
N GLN A 653 33.02 5.99 0.77
CA GLN A 653 31.92 5.62 1.67
C GLN A 653 30.58 5.59 0.92
N THR A 654 29.70 4.68 1.32
CA THR A 654 28.30 4.62 0.86
C THR A 654 27.36 5.03 1.99
N PHE A 655 26.54 6.05 1.75
CA PHE A 655 25.55 6.58 2.70
C PHE A 655 24.15 6.05 2.38
N TYR A 656 23.37 5.80 3.42
CA TYR A 656 21.94 5.51 3.32
C TYR A 656 21.18 6.52 4.17
N LEU A 657 20.25 7.24 3.51
CA LEU A 657 19.55 8.40 4.05
C LEU A 657 18.05 8.13 4.17
N LEU A 658 17.39 8.71 5.16
CA LEU A 658 15.92 8.70 5.27
C LEU A 658 15.30 9.79 4.38
N ASN A 659 16.00 10.91 4.21
CA ASN A 659 15.54 12.06 3.45
C ASN A 659 16.43 12.34 2.24
N VAL A 660 15.89 13.08 1.27
CA VAL A 660 16.65 13.61 0.12
C VAL A 660 17.06 15.06 0.38
N TYR A 661 18.28 15.40 0.00
CA TYR A 661 18.91 16.71 0.24
C TYR A 661 19.35 17.42 -1.04
N ASN A 662 19.26 16.75 -2.20
CA ASN A 662 19.58 17.35 -3.49
C ASN A 662 18.85 16.63 -4.65
N GLU A 663 18.89 17.23 -5.84
CA GLU A 663 18.20 16.73 -7.03
C GLU A 663 18.56 15.27 -7.37
N ALA A 664 19.85 14.93 -7.36
CA ALA A 664 20.30 13.59 -7.72
C ALA A 664 19.73 12.52 -6.76
N GLN A 665 19.65 12.84 -5.46
CA GLN A 665 19.03 11.98 -4.47
C GLN A 665 17.52 11.88 -4.68
N LEU A 666 16.84 13.00 -4.97
CA LEU A 666 15.40 13.03 -5.24
C LEU A 666 15.04 12.15 -6.45
N ARG A 667 15.76 12.29 -7.57
CA ARG A 667 15.55 11.46 -8.76
C ARG A 667 15.80 9.98 -8.49
N THR A 668 16.87 9.67 -7.77
CA THR A 668 17.16 8.29 -7.34
C THR A 668 16.05 7.72 -6.46
N ALA A 669 15.51 8.51 -5.53
CA ALA A 669 14.45 8.09 -4.61
C ALA A 669 13.12 7.81 -5.34
N VAL A 670 12.80 8.60 -6.36
CA VAL A 670 11.64 8.38 -7.23
C VAL A 670 11.76 7.04 -7.96
N ASP A 671 12.93 6.75 -8.54
CA ASP A 671 13.18 5.52 -9.31
C ASP A 671 13.34 4.26 -8.43
N GLN A 672 13.61 4.43 -7.14
CA GLN A 672 13.98 3.32 -6.25
C GLN A 672 12.79 2.42 -5.90
N VAL A 673 12.71 1.24 -6.53
CA VAL A 673 11.66 0.24 -6.28
C VAL A 673 11.61 -0.21 -4.82
N GLY A 674 10.44 -0.03 -4.20
CA GLY A 674 10.13 -0.50 -2.85
C GLY A 674 10.09 0.60 -1.78
N LEU A 675 10.65 1.77 -2.06
CA LEU A 675 10.51 2.95 -1.21
C LEU A 675 9.05 3.43 -1.28
N LYS A 676 8.40 3.72 -0.15
CA LYS A 676 7.00 4.18 -0.13
C LYS A 676 6.85 5.68 0.07
N THR A 677 7.75 6.26 0.86
CA THR A 677 7.74 7.67 1.22
C THR A 677 9.09 8.26 0.85
N ILE A 678 9.05 9.37 0.12
CA ILE A 678 10.19 10.19 -0.25
C ILE A 678 10.03 11.48 0.54
N SER A 679 10.95 11.75 1.45
CA SER A 679 10.88 12.93 2.31
C SER A 679 12.02 13.88 1.99
N LEU A 680 11.73 15.17 1.82
CA LEU A 680 12.76 16.20 1.72
C LEU A 680 13.40 16.44 3.09
N GLY A 681 14.71 16.62 3.11
CA GLY A 681 15.50 16.98 4.29
C GLY A 681 16.12 18.37 4.20
N ASP A 682 16.02 19.02 3.04
CA ASP A 682 16.46 20.38 2.74
C ASP A 682 15.72 20.88 1.49
N ASP A 683 15.89 22.15 1.16
CA ASP A 683 15.38 22.75 -0.08
C ASP A 683 16.10 22.14 -1.30
N ILE A 684 15.34 21.82 -2.35
CA ILE A 684 15.88 21.22 -3.58
C ILE A 684 15.85 22.26 -4.71
N GLY A 685 17.02 22.81 -5.03
CA GLY A 685 17.17 23.84 -6.06
C GLY A 685 17.31 23.31 -7.49
N TYR A 686 16.86 24.12 -8.45
CA TYR A 686 17.26 24.09 -9.87
C TYR A 686 16.94 22.81 -10.65
N LEU A 687 15.75 22.25 -10.48
CA LEU A 687 15.29 21.15 -11.34
C LEU A 687 15.05 21.68 -12.76
N THR A 688 15.81 21.14 -13.71
CA THR A 688 15.74 21.50 -15.15
C THR A 688 14.79 20.62 -15.96
N SER A 689 14.04 19.73 -15.30
CA SER A 689 13.02 18.89 -15.92
C SER A 689 12.00 18.44 -14.88
N SER A 690 10.82 18.03 -15.36
CA SER A 690 9.74 17.51 -14.54
C SER A 690 10.18 16.40 -13.57
N LEU A 691 9.56 16.40 -12.39
CA LEU A 691 9.61 15.29 -11.45
C LEU A 691 8.41 14.37 -11.68
N VAL A 692 8.64 13.25 -12.37
CA VAL A 692 7.57 12.30 -12.72
C VAL A 692 7.39 11.27 -11.60
N LEU A 693 6.19 11.18 -11.04
CA LEU A 693 5.77 10.20 -10.03
C LEU A 693 4.91 9.12 -10.72
N ASP A 694 5.55 8.03 -11.13
CA ASP A 694 4.96 6.94 -11.93
C ASP A 694 4.68 5.65 -11.14
N ARG A 695 4.93 5.68 -9.83
CA ARG A 695 4.74 4.53 -8.94
C ARG A 695 3.55 4.70 -8.02
N ALA A 696 2.62 3.75 -8.10
CA ALA A 696 1.42 3.75 -7.30
C ALA A 696 1.69 3.66 -5.78
N ASN A 697 0.83 4.28 -4.98
CA ASN A 697 0.91 4.33 -3.51
C ASN A 697 2.23 4.94 -2.98
N THR A 698 2.75 5.96 -3.67
CA THR A 698 3.96 6.70 -3.26
C THR A 698 3.56 8.01 -2.59
N THR A 699 4.24 8.35 -1.49
CA THR A 699 4.13 9.66 -0.85
C THR A 699 5.39 10.48 -1.12
N LEU A 700 5.24 11.69 -1.65
CA LEU A 700 6.26 12.73 -1.63
C LEU A 700 5.91 13.72 -0.51
N ASP A 701 6.71 13.75 0.54
CA ASP A 701 6.56 14.66 1.67
C ASP A 701 7.63 15.76 1.59
N GLY A 702 7.20 16.98 1.34
CA GLY A 702 8.08 18.13 1.29
C GLY A 702 8.64 18.51 2.66
N ASN A 703 8.06 18.04 3.78
CA ASN A 703 8.46 18.43 5.15
C ASN A 703 8.52 19.96 5.37
N GLY A 704 7.82 20.75 4.54
CA GLY A 704 7.85 22.21 4.53
C GLY A 704 9.03 22.84 3.77
N TYR A 705 9.87 22.04 3.11
CA TYR A 705 10.92 22.50 2.19
C TYR A 705 10.36 22.76 0.80
N TYR A 706 11.10 23.54 0.00
CA TYR A 706 10.71 23.83 -1.39
C TYR A 706 11.44 22.98 -2.43
N ILE A 707 10.80 22.84 -3.59
CA ILE A 707 11.42 22.41 -4.85
C ILE A 707 11.35 23.57 -5.83
N ASP A 708 12.51 23.99 -6.33
CA ASP A 708 12.66 25.06 -7.31
C ASP A 708 12.91 24.46 -8.71
N PHE A 709 12.11 24.89 -9.69
CA PHE A 709 12.19 24.48 -11.09
C PHE A 709 12.71 25.63 -11.96
N GLU A 710 13.84 25.40 -12.63
CA GLU A 710 14.50 26.37 -13.52
C GLU A 710 14.26 26.00 -14.99
N SER A 711 13.71 26.93 -15.78
CA SER A 711 13.70 26.86 -17.26
C SER A 711 13.12 25.57 -17.89
N ILE A 712 12.13 24.91 -17.26
CA ILE A 712 11.53 23.66 -17.77
C ILE A 712 10.55 23.89 -18.96
N PHE A 713 10.30 25.14 -19.33
CA PHE A 713 9.14 25.57 -20.13
C PHE A 713 9.41 25.65 -21.65
N ASP A 714 10.68 25.62 -22.07
CA ASP A 714 11.08 25.56 -23.48
C ASP A 714 11.01 24.13 -24.07
N ASN A 715 10.51 23.15 -23.29
CA ASN A 715 10.42 21.76 -23.72
C ASN A 715 9.22 21.52 -24.65
N SER A 716 9.49 20.93 -25.81
CA SER A 716 8.45 20.58 -26.78
C SER A 716 7.59 19.39 -26.36
N ASP A 717 8.03 18.59 -25.38
CA ASP A 717 7.24 17.48 -24.84
C ASP A 717 6.18 18.00 -23.86
N PRO A 718 4.88 17.80 -24.14
CA PRO A 718 3.80 18.25 -23.28
C PRO A 718 3.85 17.72 -21.84
N ILE A 719 4.52 16.59 -21.60
CA ILE A 719 4.65 15.96 -20.28
C ILE A 719 5.83 16.58 -19.50
N GLU A 720 6.90 17.00 -20.18
CA GLU A 720 8.15 17.43 -19.53
C GLU A 720 8.21 18.94 -19.22
N ARG A 721 7.09 19.66 -19.37
CA ARG A 721 6.99 21.12 -19.14
C ARG A 721 6.25 21.50 -17.84
N HIS A 722 6.02 20.54 -16.96
CA HIS A 722 5.35 20.74 -15.67
C HIS A 722 6.32 20.50 -14.50
N GLY A 723 6.07 21.07 -13.32
CA GLY A 723 6.92 20.85 -12.15
C GLY A 723 6.88 19.39 -11.68
N ILE A 724 5.80 19.00 -11.00
CA ILE A 724 5.55 17.60 -10.61
C ILE A 724 4.50 17.00 -11.54
N VAL A 725 4.77 15.82 -12.08
CA VAL A 725 3.84 15.08 -12.95
C VAL A 725 3.48 13.76 -12.30
N ILE A 726 2.21 13.55 -11.99
CA ILE A 726 1.68 12.36 -11.32
C ILE A 726 0.95 11.50 -12.35
N VAL A 727 1.48 10.31 -12.63
CA VAL A 727 0.91 9.37 -13.63
C VAL A 727 0.53 8.01 -13.02
N ALA A 728 0.41 7.94 -11.69
CA ALA A 728 0.11 6.70 -10.98
C ALA A 728 -0.92 6.86 -9.85
N ASP A 729 -1.67 5.79 -9.61
CA ASP A 729 -2.74 5.76 -8.63
C ASP A 729 -2.23 5.81 -7.18
N GLY A 730 -2.98 6.45 -6.29
CA GLY A 730 -2.70 6.47 -4.84
C GLY A 730 -1.48 7.32 -4.46
N VAL A 731 -1.06 8.25 -5.32
CA VAL A 731 0.05 9.16 -5.01
C VAL A 731 -0.41 10.25 -4.05
N THR A 732 0.40 10.53 -3.03
CA THR A 732 0.18 11.66 -2.12
C THR A 732 1.34 12.64 -2.22
N VAL A 733 1.06 13.90 -2.49
CA VAL A 733 2.04 14.99 -2.38
C VAL A 733 1.64 15.87 -1.21
N THR A 734 2.52 16.02 -0.23
CA THR A 734 2.16 16.67 1.04
C THR A 734 3.24 17.63 1.54
N ASN A 735 2.81 18.70 2.22
CA ASN A 735 3.67 19.69 2.90
C ASN A 735 4.81 20.21 2.01
N ILE A 736 4.49 20.57 0.77
CA ILE A 736 5.49 20.95 -0.22
C ILE A 736 5.23 22.35 -0.75
N TYR A 737 6.31 23.07 -1.01
CA TYR A 737 6.30 24.35 -1.68
C TYR A 737 6.99 24.20 -3.04
N LEU A 738 6.30 24.54 -4.12
CA LEU A 738 6.83 24.50 -5.48
C LEU A 738 7.02 25.93 -5.96
N TYR A 739 8.20 26.21 -6.48
CA TYR A 739 8.59 27.51 -6.99
C TYR A 739 9.15 27.35 -8.40
N SER A 740 8.95 28.36 -9.23
CA SER A 740 9.69 28.50 -10.49
C SER A 740 10.15 29.94 -10.70
N ASP A 741 11.22 30.12 -11.47
CA ASP A 741 11.79 31.42 -11.80
C ASP A 741 11.18 32.08 -13.04
N ASP A 742 10.21 31.42 -13.70
CA ASP A 742 9.65 31.88 -14.95
C ASP A 742 8.38 32.74 -14.74
N GLU A 743 8.57 34.06 -14.70
CA GLU A 743 7.49 35.05 -14.83
C GLU A 743 6.98 35.13 -16.29
N GLU A 744 6.62 33.99 -16.87
CA GLU A 744 6.29 33.92 -18.28
C GLU A 744 4.95 34.64 -18.56
N THR A 745 5.03 35.82 -19.16
CA THR A 745 3.85 36.61 -19.56
C THR A 745 3.00 35.99 -20.67
N ASN A 746 3.46 34.89 -21.29
CA ASN A 746 2.76 34.20 -22.37
C ASN A 746 2.43 32.77 -21.95
N TRP A 747 1.23 32.30 -22.30
CA TRP A 747 0.80 30.93 -22.01
C TRP A 747 1.62 29.90 -22.81
N THR A 748 2.43 29.11 -22.12
CA THR A 748 3.15 27.93 -22.64
C THR A 748 2.48 26.62 -22.22
N GLY A 749 1.46 26.69 -21.36
CA GLY A 749 0.68 25.53 -20.90
C GLY A 749 1.41 24.70 -19.85
N SER A 750 2.26 25.35 -19.05
CA SER A 750 2.98 24.74 -17.94
C SER A 750 2.20 24.82 -16.63
N TYR A 751 2.45 23.85 -15.75
CA TYR A 751 1.76 23.76 -14.46
C TYR A 751 2.75 23.36 -13.37
N GLY A 752 2.57 23.87 -12.15
CA GLY A 752 3.38 23.43 -11.01
C GLY A 752 3.15 21.97 -10.67
N ILE A 753 1.89 21.51 -10.70
CA ILE A 753 1.52 20.11 -10.53
C ILE A 753 0.58 19.68 -11.64
N GLN A 754 0.86 18.55 -12.29
CA GLN A 754 -0.07 17.85 -13.16
C GLN A 754 -0.39 16.47 -12.57
N ALA A 755 -1.67 16.13 -12.47
CA ALA A 755 -2.11 14.75 -12.35
C ALA A 755 -2.71 14.29 -13.69
N TYR A 756 -2.20 13.19 -14.24
CA TYR A 756 -2.55 12.70 -15.57
C TYR A 756 -2.93 11.21 -15.52
N ASP A 757 -4.18 10.89 -15.89
CA ASP A 757 -4.75 9.52 -15.88
C ASP A 757 -4.51 8.74 -14.57
N ALA A 758 -4.52 9.46 -13.45
CA ALA A 758 -4.22 8.92 -12.12
C ALA A 758 -5.43 9.04 -11.18
N LYS A 759 -5.64 8.05 -10.32
CA LYS A 759 -6.72 8.02 -9.32
C LYS A 759 -6.20 8.07 -7.91
N ASP A 760 -7.08 8.43 -6.98
CA ASP A 760 -6.76 8.50 -5.55
C ASP A 760 -5.53 9.40 -5.27
N VAL A 761 -5.36 10.47 -6.06
CA VAL A 761 -4.29 11.44 -5.87
C VAL A 761 -4.69 12.40 -4.75
N VAL A 762 -3.83 12.57 -3.76
CA VAL A 762 -4.05 13.51 -2.65
C VAL A 762 -2.99 14.59 -2.67
N LEU A 763 -3.41 15.84 -2.75
CA LEU A 763 -2.56 17.00 -2.54
C LEU A 763 -2.91 17.60 -1.17
N ASN A 764 -1.95 17.62 -0.24
CA ASN A 764 -2.19 18.05 1.14
C ASN A 764 -1.19 19.14 1.56
N ASN A 765 -1.65 20.33 1.95
CA ASN A 765 -0.73 21.43 2.31
C ASN A 765 0.28 21.72 1.19
N VAL A 766 -0.22 22.12 0.02
CA VAL A 766 0.61 22.37 -1.15
C VAL A 766 0.60 23.86 -1.50
N THR A 767 1.78 24.42 -1.70
CA THR A 767 1.96 25.79 -2.19
C THR A 767 2.60 25.74 -3.57
N VAL A 768 2.05 26.47 -4.54
CA VAL A 768 2.55 26.53 -5.93
C VAL A 768 2.66 27.98 -6.36
N GLU A 769 3.88 28.42 -6.67
CA GLU A 769 4.18 29.81 -7.00
C GLU A 769 4.95 29.98 -8.31
N TYR A 770 4.64 31.05 -9.04
CA TYR A 770 5.36 31.48 -10.25
C TYR A 770 5.36 30.48 -11.40
N PHE A 771 4.26 29.74 -11.59
CA PHE A 771 4.03 28.95 -12.81
C PHE A 771 3.04 29.67 -13.75
N ASN A 772 2.86 29.21 -15.00
CA ASN A 772 1.76 29.71 -15.83
C ASN A 772 0.39 29.45 -15.17
N ALA A 773 0.22 28.27 -14.58
CA ALA A 773 -0.92 27.87 -13.77
C ALA A 773 -0.50 26.94 -12.64
N GLY A 774 -1.29 26.89 -11.57
CA GLY A 774 -0.93 26.11 -10.37
C GLY A 774 -1.03 24.60 -10.57
N ILE A 775 -2.24 24.09 -10.81
CA ILE A 775 -2.53 22.66 -10.82
C ILE A 775 -3.34 22.28 -12.06
N LEU A 776 -2.96 21.17 -12.72
CA LEU A 776 -3.71 20.55 -13.80
C LEU A 776 -4.24 19.18 -13.36
N VAL A 777 -5.56 19.03 -13.34
CA VAL A 777 -6.25 17.74 -13.15
C VAL A 777 -6.70 17.24 -14.52
N ASN A 778 -5.89 16.35 -15.12
CA ASN A 778 -6.08 15.87 -16.49
C ASN A 778 -6.45 14.38 -16.53
N ALA A 779 -7.70 14.06 -16.88
CA ALA A 779 -8.27 12.72 -16.78
C ALA A 779 -8.02 12.02 -15.42
N ALA A 780 -7.91 12.79 -14.34
CA ALA A 780 -7.43 12.33 -13.04
C ALA A 780 -8.46 12.54 -11.93
N GLN A 781 -8.29 11.84 -10.80
CA GLN A 781 -9.06 12.04 -9.57
C GLN A 781 -8.15 12.58 -8.47
N VAL A 782 -8.34 13.86 -8.14
CA VAL A 782 -7.51 14.60 -7.19
C VAL A 782 -8.37 15.09 -6.03
N GLU A 783 -7.92 14.85 -4.80
CA GLU A 783 -8.48 15.47 -3.60
C GLU A 783 -7.50 16.51 -3.05
N LEU A 784 -7.97 17.75 -2.91
CA LEU A 784 -7.24 18.81 -2.19
C LEU A 784 -7.62 18.75 -0.72
N THR A 785 -6.63 18.55 0.13
CA THR A 785 -6.76 18.48 1.59
C THR A 785 -5.81 19.49 2.23
N GLY A 786 -6.07 19.85 3.49
CA GLY A 786 -5.27 20.87 4.16
C GLY A 786 -5.44 22.24 3.51
N GLU A 787 -4.35 22.98 3.33
CA GLU A 787 -4.34 24.29 2.65
C GLU A 787 -3.67 24.19 1.27
N THR A 788 -4.33 24.68 0.22
CA THR A 788 -3.76 24.82 -1.13
C THR A 788 -3.56 26.29 -1.42
N VAL A 789 -2.31 26.71 -1.65
CA VAL A 789 -1.94 28.11 -1.86
C VAL A 789 -1.38 28.27 -3.27
N LEU A 790 -1.98 29.18 -4.04
CA LEU A 790 -1.64 29.46 -5.43
C LEU A 790 -1.28 30.95 -5.55
N TYR A 791 -0.01 31.25 -5.79
CA TYR A 791 0.49 32.63 -5.88
C TYR A 791 1.24 32.91 -7.17
N TYR A 792 1.06 34.12 -7.71
CA TYR A 792 1.77 34.59 -8.91
C TYR A 792 1.70 33.62 -10.10
N ASN A 793 0.58 32.89 -10.24
CA ASN A 793 0.37 31.98 -11.35
C ASN A 793 -0.39 32.70 -12.48
N GLY A 794 0.30 33.02 -13.58
CA GLY A 794 -0.10 34.07 -14.53
C GLY A 794 -1.45 33.92 -15.24
N PHE A 795 -2.04 32.72 -15.29
CA PHE A 795 -3.27 32.46 -16.05
C PHE A 795 -4.40 31.84 -15.21
N GLY A 796 -4.17 31.55 -13.93
CA GLY A 796 -5.17 31.01 -13.02
C GLY A 796 -4.63 29.97 -12.04
N GLY A 797 -5.54 29.45 -11.20
CA GLY A 797 -5.20 28.46 -10.18
C GLY A 797 -5.17 27.03 -10.68
N ILE A 798 -6.34 26.47 -10.99
CA ILE A 798 -6.53 25.03 -11.22
C ILE A 798 -7.31 24.75 -12.50
N GLU A 799 -6.72 24.03 -13.44
CA GLU A 799 -7.42 23.46 -14.59
C GLU A 799 -8.00 22.08 -14.24
N VAL A 800 -9.24 21.85 -14.63
CA VAL A 800 -9.86 20.52 -14.65
C VAL A 800 -10.25 20.18 -16.08
N SER A 801 -9.49 19.27 -16.70
CA SER A 801 -9.70 18.88 -18.10
C SER A 801 -9.54 17.38 -18.30
N LYS A 802 -9.99 16.87 -19.44
CA LYS A 802 -9.85 15.46 -19.83
C LYS A 802 -8.71 15.26 -20.83
N GLY A 803 -8.21 16.35 -21.41
CA GLY A 803 -7.26 16.30 -22.51
C GLY A 803 -7.92 15.82 -23.81
N THR A 804 -7.09 15.59 -24.83
CA THR A 804 -7.55 15.28 -26.20
C THR A 804 -7.39 13.81 -26.60
N GLU A 805 -6.84 12.98 -25.72
CA GLU A 805 -6.58 11.57 -26.03
C GLU A 805 -7.83 10.69 -25.90
N GLU A 806 -7.96 9.75 -26.83
CA GLU A 806 -9.12 8.86 -26.91
C GLU A 806 -9.04 7.77 -25.82
N GLY A 807 -10.11 7.64 -25.03
CA GLY A 807 -10.22 6.62 -23.98
C GLY A 807 -10.01 7.12 -22.55
N LEU A 808 -9.63 8.39 -22.38
CA LEU A 808 -9.48 9.01 -21.07
C LEU A 808 -10.83 9.15 -20.33
N GLY A 809 -10.78 9.08 -19.00
CA GLY A 809 -11.92 9.36 -18.12
C GLY A 809 -12.15 10.85 -17.92
N ASN A 810 -13.32 11.23 -17.38
CA ASN A 810 -13.53 12.61 -16.94
C ASN A 810 -12.74 12.88 -15.67
N SER A 811 -12.23 14.11 -15.53
CA SER A 811 -11.53 14.53 -14.32
C SER A 811 -12.46 14.76 -13.15
N VAL A 812 -11.97 14.51 -11.95
CA VAL A 812 -12.68 14.79 -10.69
C VAL A 812 -11.73 15.53 -9.75
N LEU A 813 -12.12 16.73 -9.35
CA LEU A 813 -11.44 17.52 -8.34
C LEU A 813 -12.32 17.60 -7.09
N THR A 814 -11.86 17.09 -5.96
CA THR A 814 -12.58 17.13 -4.68
C THR A 814 -11.96 18.15 -3.73
N LEU A 815 -12.78 19.05 -3.19
CA LEU A 815 -12.35 20.14 -2.31
C LEU A 815 -12.67 19.84 -0.84
N SER A 816 -11.73 19.22 -0.15
CA SER A 816 -11.80 18.95 1.29
C SER A 816 -11.07 20.01 2.13
N GLY A 817 -10.02 20.62 1.58
CA GLY A 817 -9.18 21.67 2.19
C GLY A 817 -9.62 23.11 1.91
N THR A 818 -8.81 24.09 2.30
CA THR A 818 -8.94 25.51 1.94
C THR A 818 -8.12 25.82 0.69
N ILE A 819 -8.60 26.76 -0.13
CA ILE A 819 -7.86 27.28 -1.29
C ILE A 819 -7.61 28.76 -1.07
N VAL A 820 -6.39 29.19 -1.34
CA VAL A 820 -5.99 30.60 -1.42
C VAL A 820 -5.46 30.86 -2.82
N ASN A 821 -6.01 31.86 -3.49
CA ASN A 821 -5.57 32.34 -4.79
C ASN A 821 -5.58 33.87 -4.77
N GLU A 822 -4.41 34.50 -4.71
CA GLU A 822 -4.29 35.97 -4.60
C GLU A 822 -4.38 36.71 -5.95
N GLU A 823 -4.19 35.99 -7.06
CA GLU A 823 -4.21 36.57 -8.41
C GLU A 823 -5.55 36.31 -9.12
N GLU A 824 -6.59 35.97 -8.37
CA GLU A 824 -7.93 35.81 -8.93
C GLU A 824 -8.43 37.13 -9.52
N THR A 825 -8.86 37.09 -10.77
CA THR A 825 -9.51 38.22 -11.47
C THR A 825 -10.68 37.70 -12.29
N GLU A 826 -11.47 38.58 -12.90
CA GLU A 826 -12.59 38.18 -13.76
C GLU A 826 -12.16 37.20 -14.87
N ASP A 827 -11.00 37.42 -15.50
CA ASP A 827 -10.49 36.57 -16.60
C ASP A 827 -9.59 35.41 -16.12
N HIS A 828 -9.23 35.39 -14.83
CA HIS A 828 -8.33 34.39 -14.24
C HIS A 828 -8.99 33.75 -12.99
N PRO A 829 -9.80 32.70 -13.18
CA PRO A 829 -10.54 32.07 -12.09
C PRO A 829 -9.63 31.23 -11.19
N THR A 830 -10.12 30.92 -9.98
CA THR A 830 -9.46 29.92 -9.12
C THR A 830 -9.52 28.52 -9.71
N ILE A 831 -10.64 28.13 -10.31
CA ILE A 831 -10.77 26.85 -11.04
C ILE A 831 -11.47 27.09 -12.36
N TRP A 832 -10.98 26.50 -13.45
CA TRP A 832 -11.71 26.39 -14.70
C TRP A 832 -11.84 24.94 -15.14
N VAL A 833 -13.02 24.60 -15.64
CA VAL A 833 -13.33 23.29 -16.21
C VAL A 833 -13.49 23.47 -17.72
N THR A 834 -12.66 22.78 -18.49
CA THR A 834 -12.76 22.82 -19.94
C THR A 834 -14.00 22.04 -20.40
N ARG A 835 -14.55 22.41 -21.57
CA ARG A 835 -15.67 21.71 -22.20
C ARG A 835 -15.21 20.82 -23.35
N ASP A 836 -15.95 19.75 -23.62
CA ASP A 836 -15.76 18.89 -24.77
C ASP A 836 -15.95 19.69 -26.07
N ALA A 837 -15.59 19.09 -27.22
CA ALA A 837 -15.72 19.74 -28.53
C ALA A 837 -17.17 20.15 -28.91
N ASP A 838 -18.18 19.72 -28.14
CA ASP A 838 -19.56 20.18 -28.29
C ASP A 838 -19.80 21.58 -27.68
N GLY A 839 -18.86 22.10 -26.90
CA GLY A 839 -18.92 23.38 -26.20
C GLY A 839 -19.94 23.41 -25.06
N VAL A 840 -20.48 22.25 -24.65
CA VAL A 840 -21.58 22.13 -23.68
C VAL A 840 -21.23 21.19 -22.53
N THR A 841 -20.51 20.11 -22.79
CA THR A 841 -20.26 19.08 -21.79
C THR A 841 -18.93 19.35 -21.07
N ASP A 842 -18.97 19.55 -19.76
CA ASP A 842 -17.75 19.71 -18.95
C ASP A 842 -16.90 18.43 -18.97
N GLN A 843 -15.59 18.59 -19.18
CA GLN A 843 -14.61 17.51 -19.22
C GLN A 843 -14.28 16.93 -17.83
N GLY A 844 -14.77 17.58 -16.77
CA GLY A 844 -14.57 17.14 -15.41
C GLY A 844 -15.66 17.61 -14.45
N THR A 845 -15.46 17.33 -13.18
CA THR A 845 -16.39 17.70 -12.10
C THR A 845 -15.61 18.20 -10.91
N VAL A 846 -16.03 19.34 -10.37
CA VAL A 846 -15.56 19.86 -9.09
C VAL A 846 -16.57 19.44 -8.02
N VAL A 847 -16.09 18.89 -6.91
CA VAL A 847 -16.92 18.40 -5.80
C VAL A 847 -16.63 19.22 -4.54
N GLY A 848 -17.68 19.70 -3.87
CA GLY A 848 -17.55 20.47 -2.63
C GLY A 848 -17.37 21.98 -2.82
N TRP A 849 -17.48 22.46 -4.06
CA TRP A 849 -17.39 23.88 -4.39
C TRP A 849 -18.61 24.68 -3.90
N GLU A 850 -19.78 24.06 -3.74
CA GLU A 850 -21.08 24.72 -3.54
C GLU A 850 -21.14 25.57 -2.26
N THR A 851 -20.23 25.30 -1.32
CA THR A 851 -20.14 26.00 -0.03
C THR A 851 -18.96 26.98 0.05
N ARG A 852 -18.14 27.06 -1.01
CA ARG A 852 -16.81 27.68 -0.99
C ARG A 852 -16.54 28.61 -2.18
N LEU A 853 -17.07 28.29 -3.35
CA LEU A 853 -16.79 28.97 -4.61
C LEU A 853 -18.08 29.37 -5.31
N ILE A 854 -17.97 30.31 -6.23
CA ILE A 854 -19.07 30.84 -7.05
C ILE A 854 -18.87 30.33 -8.47
N GLU A 855 -19.84 29.59 -8.99
CA GLU A 855 -19.85 29.13 -10.37
C GLU A 855 -20.29 30.26 -11.31
N ALA A 856 -19.62 30.41 -12.45
CA ALA A 856 -20.00 31.33 -13.52
C ALA A 856 -19.62 30.77 -14.89
N GLU A 857 -20.28 31.27 -15.94
CA GLU A 857 -19.87 31.00 -17.33
C GLU A 857 -18.62 31.81 -17.65
N GLY A 858 -17.65 31.17 -18.32
CA GLY A 858 -16.43 31.83 -18.75
C GLY A 858 -16.65 32.86 -19.85
N VAL A 859 -15.80 33.89 -19.84
CA VAL A 859 -15.84 34.99 -20.81
C VAL A 859 -14.81 34.72 -21.92
N GLY A 860 -15.22 34.62 -23.18
CA GLY A 860 -14.29 34.41 -24.30
C GLY A 860 -14.88 33.65 -25.51
N ASP A 861 -14.01 33.30 -26.47
CA ASP A 861 -14.36 32.55 -27.69
C ASP A 861 -14.50 31.03 -27.45
N ASP A 862 -14.09 30.52 -26.28
CA ASP A 862 -14.17 29.10 -25.90
C ASP A 862 -14.95 28.95 -24.58
N PRO A 863 -16.17 28.40 -24.59
CA PRO A 863 -17.03 28.34 -23.41
C PRO A 863 -16.47 27.35 -22.38
N GLN A 864 -16.23 27.84 -21.16
CA GLN A 864 -15.72 27.06 -20.02
C GLN A 864 -16.58 27.34 -18.79
N THR A 865 -16.54 26.43 -17.81
CA THR A 865 -17.17 26.65 -16.50
C THR A 865 -16.12 27.15 -15.51
N PHE A 866 -16.33 28.31 -14.91
CA PHE A 866 -15.40 28.95 -13.99
C PHE A 866 -15.91 28.93 -12.55
N TYR A 867 -14.99 28.80 -11.60
CA TYR A 867 -15.26 28.87 -10.16
C TYR A 867 -14.35 29.89 -9.49
N TYR A 868 -14.97 30.80 -8.73
CA TYR A 868 -14.30 31.93 -8.10
C TYR A 868 -14.41 31.93 -6.56
N LEU A 869 -13.40 32.44 -5.88
CA LEU A 869 -13.43 32.77 -4.45
C LEU A 869 -14.21 34.08 -4.20
N ASN A 870 -14.04 35.06 -5.10
CA ASN A 870 -14.61 36.39 -5.02
C ASN A 870 -15.51 36.73 -6.21
N VAL A 871 -16.29 37.80 -6.05
CA VAL A 871 -17.19 38.34 -7.07
C VAL A 871 -16.53 39.54 -7.77
N TYR A 872 -16.56 39.56 -9.09
CA TYR A 872 -15.99 40.62 -9.94
C TYR A 872 -17.03 41.33 -10.80
N ASN A 873 -18.19 40.72 -11.09
CA ASN A 873 -19.24 41.32 -11.90
C ASN A 873 -20.67 41.10 -11.35
N GLU A 874 -21.66 41.76 -11.97
CA GLU A 874 -23.07 41.70 -11.55
C GLU A 874 -23.65 40.28 -11.62
N GLU A 875 -23.28 39.50 -12.64
CA GLU A 875 -23.80 38.14 -12.83
C GLU A 875 -23.33 37.22 -11.71
N GLN A 876 -22.03 37.21 -11.43
CA GLN A 876 -21.44 36.47 -10.32
C GLN A 876 -22.06 36.89 -8.98
N LEU A 877 -22.30 38.18 -8.76
CA LEU A 877 -22.90 38.68 -7.53
C LEU A 877 -24.31 38.11 -7.33
N ARG A 878 -25.10 38.08 -8.41
CA ARG A 878 -26.46 37.53 -8.38
C ARG A 878 -26.44 36.03 -8.11
N THR A 879 -25.56 35.29 -8.79
CA THR A 879 -25.38 33.85 -8.55
C THR A 879 -24.98 33.58 -7.10
N ALA A 880 -23.98 34.29 -6.57
CA ALA A 880 -23.51 34.14 -5.19
C ALA A 880 -24.61 34.43 -4.16
N VAL A 881 -25.44 35.45 -4.40
CA VAL A 881 -26.57 35.80 -3.53
C VAL A 881 -27.61 34.68 -3.48
N ASP A 882 -27.88 34.01 -4.59
CA ASP A 882 -28.89 32.95 -4.67
C ASP A 882 -28.35 31.54 -4.32
N GLN A 883 -27.03 31.33 -4.36
CA GLN A 883 -26.40 30.03 -4.18
C GLN A 883 -26.62 29.44 -2.78
N VAL A 884 -27.25 28.26 -2.71
CA VAL A 884 -27.50 27.55 -1.44
C VAL A 884 -26.20 26.92 -0.95
N GLY A 885 -25.82 27.21 0.31
CA GLY A 885 -24.62 26.66 0.95
C GLY A 885 -23.48 27.69 1.13
N LEU A 886 -23.38 28.68 0.26
CA LEU A 886 -22.38 29.74 0.34
C LEU A 886 -22.75 30.79 1.42
N GLN A 887 -21.93 30.91 2.47
CA GLN A 887 -22.18 31.82 3.60
C GLN A 887 -21.50 33.18 3.48
N THR A 888 -20.38 33.26 2.77
CA THR A 888 -19.60 34.49 2.60
C THR A 888 -19.52 34.82 1.13
N ILE A 889 -19.83 36.06 0.79
CA ILE A 889 -19.74 36.64 -0.55
C ILE A 889 -18.76 37.79 -0.43
N SER A 890 -17.59 37.63 -1.03
CA SER A 890 -16.52 38.62 -1.03
C SER A 890 -16.42 39.27 -2.39
N LEU A 891 -16.27 40.59 -2.44
CA LEU A 891 -15.97 41.31 -3.69
C LEU A 891 -14.46 41.32 -3.95
N GLY A 892 -14.06 41.03 -5.19
CA GLY A 892 -12.68 41.17 -5.68
C GLY A 892 -12.47 42.40 -6.57
N ALA A 893 -13.54 43.12 -6.93
CA ALA A 893 -13.50 44.36 -7.69
C ALA A 893 -14.70 45.27 -7.36
N ASP A 894 -14.67 46.51 -7.84
CA ASP A 894 -15.85 47.38 -7.85
C ASP A 894 -16.87 46.88 -8.87
N ILE A 895 -18.14 46.79 -8.49
CA ILE A 895 -19.21 46.21 -9.31
C ILE A 895 -20.29 47.26 -9.61
N GLU A 896 -20.60 47.44 -10.88
CA GLU A 896 -21.81 48.14 -11.30
C GLU A 896 -22.98 47.17 -11.41
N VAL A 897 -24.13 47.50 -10.80
CA VAL A 897 -25.34 46.69 -10.87
C VAL A 897 -26.51 47.46 -11.44
N SER A 898 -27.23 46.81 -12.36
CA SER A 898 -28.36 47.38 -13.09
C SER A 898 -29.67 47.46 -12.28
N GLU A 899 -29.81 46.65 -11.23
CA GLU A 899 -31.00 46.61 -10.37
C GLU A 899 -30.63 46.31 -8.92
N LYS A 900 -31.61 46.41 -8.02
CA LYS A 900 -31.48 46.00 -6.61
C LYS A 900 -30.93 44.58 -6.43
N ILE A 901 -30.25 44.38 -5.30
CA ILE A 901 -29.79 43.09 -4.81
C ILE A 901 -30.72 42.66 -3.67
N VAL A 902 -31.25 41.43 -3.69
CA VAL A 902 -32.18 40.96 -2.66
C VAL A 902 -31.61 39.73 -1.97
N ILE A 903 -31.24 39.86 -0.69
CA ILE A 903 -30.74 38.77 0.13
C ILE A 903 -31.91 38.12 0.87
N THR A 904 -32.24 36.90 0.48
CA THR A 904 -33.37 36.12 1.04
C THR A 904 -32.92 34.93 1.89
N ARG A 905 -31.61 34.71 2.02
CA ARG A 905 -31.01 33.59 2.78
C ARG A 905 -30.47 34.05 4.13
N ASP A 906 -30.71 33.24 5.17
CA ASP A 906 -30.23 33.52 6.52
C ASP A 906 -28.70 33.36 6.63
N ASN A 907 -28.06 34.15 7.50
CA ASN A 907 -26.64 34.06 7.88
C ASN A 907 -25.63 34.29 6.74
N VAL A 908 -25.99 35.07 5.73
CA VAL A 908 -25.06 35.47 4.65
C VAL A 908 -24.24 36.69 5.05
N THR A 909 -22.93 36.65 4.83
CA THR A 909 -22.03 37.80 4.88
C THR A 909 -21.76 38.29 3.46
N LEU A 910 -22.01 39.57 3.18
CA LEU A 910 -21.62 40.25 1.95
C LEU A 910 -20.60 41.34 2.29
N GLY A 911 -19.42 41.30 1.69
CA GLY A 911 -18.37 42.27 1.98
C GLY A 911 -17.24 42.36 0.97
N GLY A 912 -16.32 43.30 1.15
CA GLY A 912 -15.04 43.36 0.41
C GLY A 912 -13.96 42.47 1.04
N THR A 913 -12.91 42.15 0.29
CA THR A 913 -11.75 41.40 0.80
C THR A 913 -10.84 42.28 1.66
N GLY A 914 -11.03 42.22 2.99
CA GLY A 914 -10.05 42.72 3.97
C GLY A 914 -10.43 44.05 4.64
N PRO A 915 -9.84 44.36 5.82
CA PRO A 915 -10.22 45.52 6.64
C PRO A 915 -9.77 46.88 6.07
N ASP A 916 -8.87 46.88 5.09
CA ASP A 916 -8.24 48.09 4.52
C ASP A 916 -8.61 48.35 3.04
N VAL A 917 -9.39 47.46 2.41
CA VAL A 917 -9.83 47.58 1.01
C VAL A 917 -11.36 47.46 0.95
N ASN A 918 -12.04 48.59 0.80
CA ASN A 918 -13.50 48.62 0.60
C ASN A 918 -13.80 48.65 -0.90
N TYR A 919 -14.22 47.52 -1.47
CA TYR A 919 -14.78 47.48 -2.82
C TYR A 919 -16.21 48.05 -2.86
N GLY A 920 -16.57 48.59 -4.01
CA GLY A 920 -17.82 49.32 -4.24
C GLY A 920 -18.89 48.50 -4.96
N ILE A 921 -20.16 48.75 -4.62
CA ILE A 921 -21.32 48.39 -5.44
C ILE A 921 -22.01 49.69 -5.88
N GLY A 922 -21.94 49.99 -7.18
CA GLY A 922 -22.58 51.14 -7.81
C GLY A 922 -23.90 50.77 -8.46
N PHE A 923 -25.01 51.47 -8.17
CA PHE A 923 -26.30 51.19 -8.82
C PHE A 923 -26.60 52.18 -9.95
N ILE A 924 -26.63 51.69 -11.19
CA ILE A 924 -26.73 52.53 -12.40
C ILE A 924 -28.18 52.92 -12.75
N ASN A 925 -29.17 52.11 -12.37
CA ASN A 925 -30.59 52.43 -12.56
C ASN A 925 -31.16 53.15 -11.33
N GLN A 926 -32.03 54.14 -11.55
CA GLN A 926 -32.59 55.02 -10.51
C GLN A 926 -34.04 54.67 -10.13
N GLU A 927 -34.48 53.43 -10.24
CA GLU A 927 -35.77 53.00 -9.68
C GLU A 927 -35.60 51.83 -8.71
N ASN A 928 -35.85 52.07 -7.42
CA ASN A 928 -35.81 51.08 -6.34
C ASN A 928 -34.47 50.34 -6.14
N SER A 929 -33.34 50.98 -6.44
CA SER A 929 -32.00 50.38 -6.32
C SER A 929 -31.44 50.40 -4.90
N GLY A 930 -30.57 49.43 -4.59
CA GLY A 930 -29.99 49.18 -3.25
C GLY A 930 -29.87 47.70 -2.88
N ILE A 931 -29.34 47.43 -1.68
CA ILE A 931 -29.36 46.10 -1.07
C ILE A 931 -30.64 45.95 -0.23
N ILE A 932 -31.46 44.95 -0.53
CA ILE A 932 -32.65 44.58 0.25
C ILE A 932 -32.36 43.29 1.01
N ILE A 933 -32.55 43.31 2.32
CA ILE A 933 -32.34 42.17 3.23
C ILE A 933 -33.71 41.72 3.74
N GLU A 934 -34.10 40.49 3.43
CA GLU A 934 -35.36 39.87 3.85
C GLU A 934 -35.14 38.61 4.71
N ALA A 935 -33.91 38.42 5.20
CA ALA A 935 -33.47 37.24 5.94
C ALA A 935 -32.65 37.59 7.19
N ASN A 936 -32.63 36.68 8.16
CA ASN A 936 -32.01 36.87 9.47
C ASN A 936 -30.50 36.63 9.44
N GLY A 937 -29.77 37.24 10.37
CA GLY A 937 -28.34 37.00 10.56
C GLY A 937 -27.43 37.52 9.45
N VAL A 938 -27.98 38.29 8.48
CA VAL A 938 -27.21 38.83 7.36
C VAL A 938 -26.22 39.89 7.83
N LYS A 939 -25.00 39.85 7.31
CA LYS A 939 -23.95 40.83 7.59
C LYS A 939 -23.56 41.53 6.30
N VAL A 940 -23.47 42.86 6.34
CA VAL A 940 -22.89 43.68 5.27
C VAL A 940 -21.65 44.36 5.85
N THR A 941 -20.47 44.08 5.32
CA THR A 941 -19.21 44.51 5.94
C THR A 941 -18.19 45.02 4.93
N ASP A 942 -17.43 46.06 5.27
CA ASP A 942 -16.25 46.51 4.51
C ASP A 942 -16.57 46.80 3.02
N LEU A 943 -17.56 47.68 2.78
CA LEU A 943 -18.09 47.98 1.45
C LEU A 943 -18.37 49.47 1.24
N ILE A 944 -18.34 49.89 -0.02
CA ILE A 944 -18.86 51.18 -0.46
C ILE A 944 -20.12 50.96 -1.29
N LEU A 945 -21.23 51.61 -0.95
CA LEU A 945 -22.43 51.63 -1.77
C LEU A 945 -22.56 53.01 -2.41
N LEU A 946 -22.66 53.05 -3.74
CA LEU A 946 -22.65 54.29 -4.51
C LEU A 946 -23.88 54.41 -5.40
N PHE A 947 -24.42 55.62 -5.51
CA PHE A 947 -25.44 56.05 -6.47
C PHE A 947 -26.71 55.20 -6.46
N GLY A 948 -27.82 55.74 -5.95
CA GLY A 948 -29.12 55.05 -6.06
C GLY A 948 -30.29 55.98 -5.81
N SER A 949 -31.49 55.55 -6.17
CA SER A 949 -32.69 56.39 -6.10
C SER A 949 -33.54 56.21 -4.85
N SER A 950 -33.25 55.18 -4.05
CA SER A 950 -34.12 54.75 -2.97
C SER A 950 -33.34 54.50 -1.70
N TYR A 951 -32.94 53.27 -1.41
CA TYR A 951 -32.27 52.92 -0.15
C TYR A 951 -30.89 52.35 -0.43
N GLY A 952 -29.85 52.77 0.29
CA GLY A 952 -28.56 52.06 0.22
C GLY A 952 -28.71 50.62 0.72
N ILE A 953 -29.23 50.47 1.95
CA ILE A 953 -29.62 49.19 2.54
C ILE A 953 -31.05 49.28 3.06
N LYS A 954 -31.91 48.33 2.69
CA LYS A 954 -33.27 48.17 3.20
C LYS A 954 -33.42 46.83 3.89
N VAL A 955 -33.74 46.82 5.19
CA VAL A 955 -33.95 45.60 5.97
C VAL A 955 -35.44 45.44 6.28
N ASN A 956 -36.04 44.33 5.82
CA ASN A 956 -37.46 44.03 5.94
C ASN A 956 -37.69 42.74 6.75
N ASN A 957 -38.42 42.86 7.86
CA ASN A 957 -38.84 41.72 8.68
C ASN A 957 -37.72 40.74 9.09
N ALA A 958 -36.49 41.22 9.26
CA ALA A 958 -35.31 40.42 9.56
C ALA A 958 -34.73 40.74 10.95
N THR A 959 -33.99 39.80 11.54
CA THR A 959 -33.31 39.97 12.83
C THR A 959 -31.84 39.59 12.78
N GLY A 960 -31.05 40.11 13.72
CA GLY A 960 -29.62 39.82 13.79
C GLY A 960 -28.82 40.36 12.61
N VAL A 961 -29.35 41.35 11.90
CA VAL A 961 -28.66 41.96 10.76
C VAL A 961 -27.57 42.89 11.28
N LYS A 962 -26.36 42.79 10.72
CA LYS A 962 -25.23 43.65 11.10
C LYS A 962 -24.70 44.42 9.89
N VAL A 963 -24.42 45.70 10.07
CA VAL A 963 -23.73 46.52 9.07
C VAL A 963 -22.47 47.08 9.72
N ASN A 964 -21.31 46.80 9.13
CA ASN A 964 -20.00 47.08 9.72
C ASN A 964 -19.07 47.73 8.70
N ASN A 965 -18.44 48.87 9.00
CA ASN A 965 -17.47 49.49 8.07
C ASN A 965 -18.04 49.73 6.66
N VAL A 966 -19.24 50.32 6.56
CA VAL A 966 -19.92 50.54 5.27
C VAL A 966 -20.10 52.03 4.99
N ASP A 967 -19.69 52.43 3.80
CA ASP A 967 -19.88 53.78 3.27
C ASP A 967 -21.09 53.78 2.33
N ILE A 968 -22.04 54.71 2.52
CA ILE A 968 -23.28 54.77 1.73
C ILE A 968 -23.46 56.19 1.17
N VAL A 969 -23.34 56.30 -0.16
CA VAL A 969 -23.16 57.57 -0.85
C VAL A 969 -24.23 57.78 -1.95
N PHE A 970 -24.90 58.93 -1.94
CA PHE A 970 -25.87 59.38 -2.95
C PHE A 970 -27.12 58.50 -3.13
N PHE A 971 -27.77 58.10 -2.03
CA PHE A 971 -29.10 57.47 -2.02
C PHE A 971 -30.19 58.43 -1.50
N ASP A 972 -31.48 58.13 -1.69
CA ASP A 972 -32.53 58.94 -1.05
C ASP A 972 -32.52 58.74 0.48
N ALA A 973 -32.47 57.50 0.95
CA ALA A 973 -32.15 57.18 2.33
C ALA A 973 -31.00 56.17 2.41
N ALA A 974 -30.05 56.34 3.33
CA ALA A 974 -28.90 55.44 3.38
C ALA A 974 -29.30 54.06 3.90
N ILE A 975 -30.01 53.99 5.03
CA ILE A 975 -30.48 52.72 5.61
C ILE A 975 -31.97 52.83 5.98
N LEU A 976 -32.79 51.84 5.61
CA LEU A 976 -34.16 51.67 6.09
C LEU A 976 -34.26 50.41 6.96
N VAL A 977 -34.59 50.58 8.23
CA VAL A 977 -34.92 49.51 9.18
C VAL A 977 -36.44 49.39 9.28
N ASN A 978 -37.01 48.34 8.67
CA ASN A 978 -38.45 48.14 8.55
C ASN A 978 -38.90 46.83 9.21
N ALA A 979 -39.65 46.94 10.31
CA ALA A 979 -40.00 45.83 11.21
C ALA A 979 -38.84 44.85 11.48
N SER A 980 -37.62 45.37 11.66
CA SER A 980 -36.38 44.59 11.69
C SER A 980 -35.46 44.97 12.86
N GLU A 981 -34.50 44.10 13.19
CA GLU A 981 -33.43 44.36 14.16
C GLU A 981 -32.08 44.46 13.43
N VAL A 982 -31.48 45.66 13.51
CA VAL A 982 -30.22 46.01 12.84
C VAL A 982 -29.23 46.57 13.86
N GLU A 983 -28.01 46.05 13.82
CA GLU A 983 -26.86 46.56 14.57
C GLU A 983 -25.86 47.22 13.62
N LEU A 984 -25.51 48.48 13.89
CA LEU A 984 -24.46 49.21 13.18
C LEU A 984 -23.18 49.19 14.02
N THR A 985 -22.13 48.60 13.48
CA THR A 985 -20.81 48.44 14.12
C THR A 985 -19.72 49.08 13.26
N GLY A 986 -18.49 49.17 13.76
CA GLY A 986 -17.38 49.74 13.00
C GLY A 986 -17.59 51.21 12.64
N LYS A 987 -17.10 51.66 11.48
CA LYS A 987 -17.29 53.03 10.98
C LYS A 987 -18.35 53.07 9.88
N ILE A 988 -19.43 53.81 10.07
CA ILE A 988 -20.48 54.00 9.05
C ILE A 988 -20.41 55.44 8.52
N TYR A 989 -20.21 55.58 7.22
CA TYR A 989 -20.13 56.89 6.59
C TYR A 989 -21.32 57.12 5.65
N LEU A 990 -22.04 58.23 5.85
CA LEU A 990 -23.23 58.59 5.09
C LEU A 990 -22.97 59.91 4.34
N GLN A 991 -23.01 59.88 3.01
CA GLN A 991 -22.73 61.05 2.18
C GLN A 991 -23.74 61.29 1.05
N GLY A 992 -24.06 62.54 0.77
CA GLY A 992 -24.89 62.96 -0.35
C GLY A 992 -26.35 62.51 -0.32
N ASN A 993 -26.84 61.98 0.81
CA ASN A 993 -28.15 61.33 0.87
C ASN A 993 -29.34 62.33 0.87
N GLY A 994 -30.46 61.91 0.28
CA GLY A 994 -31.63 62.71 -0.09
C GLY A 994 -32.53 63.12 1.08
N SER A 995 -33.38 62.21 1.56
CA SER A 995 -34.42 62.45 2.56
C SER A 995 -34.01 62.11 4.00
N SER A 996 -33.09 61.16 4.22
CA SER A 996 -32.61 60.79 5.57
C SER A 996 -31.30 60.00 5.54
N GLY A 997 -30.54 60.02 6.65
CA GLY A 997 -29.45 59.07 6.86
C GLY A 997 -30.01 57.67 7.09
N ILE A 998 -30.56 57.42 8.27
CA ILE A 998 -31.13 56.13 8.66
C ILE A 998 -32.60 56.31 9.05
N LYS A 999 -33.50 55.55 8.45
CA LYS A 999 -34.94 55.56 8.73
C LYS A 999 -35.35 54.31 9.51
N VAL A 1000 -35.97 54.49 10.67
CA VAL A 1000 -36.50 53.42 11.53
C VAL A 1000 -38.03 53.48 11.47
N ALA A 1001 -38.65 52.53 10.77
CA ALA A 1001 -40.07 52.55 10.44
C ALA A 1001 -40.71 51.16 10.56
N LYS A 1002 -42.03 51.09 10.45
CA LYS A 1002 -42.80 49.84 10.43
C LYS A 1002 -43.96 49.99 9.46
N ASP A 1003 -43.87 49.31 8.32
CA ASP A 1003 -44.94 49.32 7.32
C ASP A 1003 -46.24 48.71 7.85
N ALA A 1004 -47.37 49.17 7.29
CA ALA A 1004 -48.70 48.74 7.69
C ALA A 1004 -48.88 47.22 7.49
N GLY A 1005 -49.34 46.53 8.54
CA GLY A 1005 -49.55 45.08 8.54
C GLY A 1005 -48.38 44.26 9.07
N MET A 1006 -47.22 44.88 9.33
CA MET A 1006 -46.10 44.19 10.00
C MET A 1006 -46.36 44.07 11.51
N THR A 1007 -45.93 42.97 12.14
CA THR A 1007 -46.21 42.68 13.55
C THR A 1007 -45.07 43.10 14.47
N ARG A 1008 -43.82 43.08 13.98
CA ARG A 1008 -42.61 43.46 14.74
C ARG A 1008 -42.36 44.97 14.69
N ASN A 1009 -41.82 45.53 15.78
CA ASN A 1009 -41.29 46.89 15.77
C ASN A 1009 -39.84 46.89 15.28
N SER A 1010 -39.40 47.99 14.67
CA SER A 1010 -38.00 48.13 14.27
C SER A 1010 -37.10 48.41 15.47
N VAL A 1011 -35.89 47.88 15.45
CA VAL A 1011 -34.86 48.08 16.46
C VAL A 1011 -33.56 48.42 15.74
N LEU A 1012 -33.02 49.60 16.03
CA LEU A 1012 -31.71 50.03 15.57
C LEU A 1012 -30.79 50.19 16.78
N THR A 1013 -29.68 49.46 16.78
CA THR A 1013 -28.61 49.57 17.78
C THR A 1013 -27.34 50.07 17.11
N VAL A 1014 -26.72 51.11 17.67
CA VAL A 1014 -25.45 51.66 17.17
C VAL A 1014 -24.38 51.45 18.24
N THR A 1015 -23.38 50.65 17.90
CA THR A 1015 -22.20 50.40 18.75
C THR A 1015 -20.91 50.93 18.11
N GLY A 1016 -20.90 51.16 16.78
CA GLY A 1016 -19.81 51.79 16.02
C GLY A 1016 -19.89 53.33 15.97
N THR A 1017 -19.13 53.97 15.08
CA THR A 1017 -19.19 55.43 14.81
C THR A 1017 -20.05 55.72 13.57
N ILE A 1018 -20.77 56.84 13.57
CA ILE A 1018 -21.55 57.29 12.42
C ILE A 1018 -21.13 58.71 12.05
N ASP A 1019 -20.65 58.87 10.82
CA ASP A 1019 -20.31 60.15 10.23
C ASP A 1019 -21.33 60.48 9.12
N ASN A 1020 -22.06 61.58 9.24
CA ASN A 1020 -23.05 62.01 8.23
C ASN A 1020 -22.79 63.44 7.78
N ASN A 1021 -22.28 63.61 6.56
CA ASN A 1021 -21.93 64.93 6.03
C ASN A 1021 -23.09 65.65 5.30
N SER A 1022 -24.26 65.00 5.21
CA SER A 1022 -25.46 65.52 4.53
C SER A 1022 -26.56 65.90 5.50
N GLU A 1023 -26.22 65.97 6.77
CA GLU A 1023 -27.15 66.26 7.85
C GLU A 1023 -27.72 67.68 7.76
N SER A 1024 -29.03 67.79 7.90
CA SER A 1024 -29.74 69.05 8.09
C SER A 1024 -31.01 68.81 8.90
N PRO A 1025 -31.69 69.86 9.41
CA PRO A 1025 -32.99 69.70 10.07
C PRO A 1025 -34.06 69.03 9.19
N SER A 1026 -33.91 69.10 7.86
CA SER A 1026 -34.77 68.40 6.88
C SER A 1026 -34.27 67.00 6.48
N LYS A 1027 -33.06 66.61 6.91
CA LYS A 1027 -32.35 65.37 6.55
C LYS A 1027 -31.55 64.88 7.76
N PRO A 1028 -32.19 64.33 8.80
CA PRO A 1028 -31.50 63.93 10.02
C PRO A 1028 -30.65 62.67 9.82
N THR A 1029 -29.68 62.45 10.70
CA THR A 1029 -28.88 61.20 10.73
C THR A 1029 -29.74 59.99 11.05
N VAL A 1030 -30.63 60.08 12.05
CA VAL A 1030 -31.63 59.03 12.31
C VAL A 1030 -33.04 59.64 12.36
N TRP A 1031 -33.97 59.02 11.62
CA TRP A 1031 -35.39 59.35 11.59
C TRP A 1031 -36.20 58.18 12.13
N VAL A 1032 -36.79 58.34 13.31
CA VAL A 1032 -37.71 57.35 13.90
C VAL A 1032 -39.15 57.76 13.62
N VAL A 1033 -39.84 56.96 12.81
CA VAL A 1033 -41.22 57.22 12.36
C VAL A 1033 -42.22 56.89 13.47
N TYR A 1034 -43.29 57.67 13.58
CA TYR A 1034 -44.39 57.46 14.51
C TYR A 1034 -45.65 57.00 13.76
N ASP A 1035 -46.61 56.46 14.50
CA ASP A 1035 -47.95 56.19 13.98
C ASP A 1035 -48.68 57.47 13.53
N ALA A 1036 -49.81 57.29 12.83
CA ALA A 1036 -50.56 58.41 12.23
C ALA A 1036 -51.12 59.40 13.27
N ASP A 1037 -51.21 59.01 14.54
CA ASP A 1037 -51.57 59.84 15.69
C ASP A 1037 -50.35 60.55 16.32
N GLY A 1038 -49.13 60.23 15.89
CA GLY A 1038 -47.89 60.89 16.32
C GLY A 1038 -47.48 60.57 17.77
N VAL A 1039 -47.99 59.45 18.31
CA VAL A 1039 -47.85 59.09 19.73
C VAL A 1039 -46.93 57.89 19.92
N THR A 1040 -47.07 56.83 19.13
CA THR A 1040 -46.29 55.60 19.28
C THR A 1040 -45.16 55.55 18.25
N PRO A 1041 -43.89 55.41 18.67
CA PRO A 1041 -42.81 55.19 17.72
C PRO A 1041 -42.93 53.80 17.08
N GLN A 1042 -42.69 53.73 15.77
CA GLN A 1042 -42.70 52.50 14.98
C GLN A 1042 -41.46 51.62 15.23
N GLY A 1043 -40.48 52.12 15.98
CA GLY A 1043 -39.29 51.39 16.40
C GLY A 1043 -38.52 52.07 17.52
N THR A 1044 -37.40 51.45 17.92
CA THR A 1044 -36.50 51.95 18.96
C THR A 1044 -35.11 52.18 18.40
N PHE A 1045 -34.47 53.26 18.85
CA PHE A 1045 -33.08 53.57 18.58
C PHE A 1045 -32.29 53.55 19.89
N THR A 1046 -31.18 52.81 19.91
CA THR A 1046 -30.24 52.76 21.03
C THR A 1046 -28.84 53.09 20.51
N ASN A 1047 -28.19 54.09 21.10
CA ASN A 1047 -26.76 54.32 20.92
C ASN A 1047 -26.03 53.88 22.18
N SER A 1048 -25.04 53.00 22.03
CA SER A 1048 -24.17 52.56 23.11
C SER A 1048 -22.71 52.96 22.90
N ASN A 1049 -22.41 53.77 21.87
CA ASN A 1049 -21.10 54.37 21.67
C ASN A 1049 -21.07 55.81 22.19
N GLU A 1050 -20.23 56.10 23.18
CA GLU A 1050 -20.09 57.43 23.78
C GLU A 1050 -19.47 58.45 22.81
N ASP A 1051 -18.74 57.99 21.77
CA ASP A 1051 -18.12 58.86 20.77
C ASP A 1051 -19.14 59.45 19.78
N ASN A 1052 -20.29 58.79 19.58
CA ASN A 1052 -21.40 59.37 18.83
C ASN A 1052 -22.31 60.17 19.75
N VAL A 1053 -22.08 61.47 19.88
CA VAL A 1053 -22.99 62.33 20.63
C VAL A 1053 -24.20 62.68 19.76
N PHE A 1054 -25.33 62.01 19.98
CA PHE A 1054 -26.58 62.31 19.29
C PHE A 1054 -27.40 63.39 20.02
N THR A 1055 -27.92 64.37 19.28
CA THR A 1055 -28.89 65.35 19.77
C THR A 1055 -30.26 65.11 19.17
N GLU A 1056 -31.27 65.07 20.03
CA GLU A 1056 -32.66 65.04 19.60
C GLU A 1056 -33.09 66.44 19.16
N VAL A 1057 -33.60 66.55 17.94
CA VAL A 1057 -34.06 67.82 17.37
C VAL A 1057 -35.55 67.70 17.06
N GLU A 1058 -36.25 68.83 17.13
CA GLU A 1058 -37.68 69.09 16.91
C GLU A 1058 -38.51 68.00 16.20
N LYS A 1059 -39.68 67.64 16.76
CA LYS A 1059 -40.65 66.74 16.08
C LYS A 1059 -41.19 67.41 14.80
N LYS A 1060 -40.83 66.89 13.64
CA LYS A 1060 -41.41 67.31 12.35
C LYS A 1060 -42.50 66.32 11.94
N ASP A 1061 -43.71 66.82 11.67
CA ASP A 1061 -44.87 66.03 11.24
C ASP A 1061 -45.26 64.84 12.17
N GLY A 1062 -44.93 64.92 13.47
CA GLY A 1062 -45.25 63.88 14.47
C GLY A 1062 -44.10 62.91 14.78
N ASP A 1063 -43.08 62.86 13.92
CA ASP A 1063 -41.94 61.94 14.00
C ASP A 1063 -40.78 62.46 14.87
N LYS A 1064 -39.85 61.58 15.27
CA LYS A 1064 -38.62 61.93 16.03
C LYS A 1064 -37.41 61.94 15.11
N ILE A 1065 -36.67 63.05 15.11
CA ILE A 1065 -35.41 63.21 14.37
C ILE A 1065 -34.22 63.33 15.32
N ILE A 1066 -33.12 62.68 14.97
CA ILE A 1066 -31.91 62.61 15.78
C ILE A 1066 -30.73 63.00 14.90
N GLN A 1067 -29.93 63.95 15.39
CA GLN A 1067 -28.75 64.46 14.70
C GLN A 1067 -27.46 64.01 15.39
N VAL A 1068 -26.35 63.89 14.66
CA VAL A 1068 -25.04 63.52 15.22
C VAL A 1068 -24.16 64.76 15.35
N ASN A 1069 -23.59 65.02 16.52
CA ASN A 1069 -22.90 66.28 16.81
C ASN A 1069 -21.50 66.42 16.17
N HIS A 1070 -21.07 65.47 15.33
CA HIS A 1070 -19.75 65.47 14.73
C HIS A 1070 -19.84 65.65 13.21
N HIS A 1071 -19.28 66.77 12.73
CA HIS A 1071 -19.05 67.03 11.31
C HIS A 1071 -17.55 66.91 11.05
N LEU A 1072 -17.10 65.75 10.56
CA LEU A 1072 -15.75 65.62 10.01
C LEU A 1072 -15.76 66.07 8.55
N PRO A 1073 -14.73 66.79 8.07
CA PRO A 1073 -14.62 67.12 6.65
C PRO A 1073 -14.54 65.82 5.83
N ALA A 1074 -15.31 65.79 4.73
CA ALA A 1074 -15.45 64.62 3.87
C ALA A 1074 -14.07 64.12 3.38
N PRO A 1075 -13.72 62.83 3.52
CA PRO A 1075 -12.77 62.24 2.60
C PRO A 1075 -13.30 62.40 1.18
N ILE A 1076 -12.44 62.85 0.28
CA ILE A 1076 -12.71 62.83 -1.16
C ILE A 1076 -12.60 61.35 -1.54
N ILE A 1077 -13.75 60.69 -1.72
CA ILE A 1077 -13.81 59.33 -2.28
C ILE A 1077 -13.46 59.48 -3.78
N PRO A 1078 -12.32 58.92 -4.25
CA PRO A 1078 -11.89 59.03 -5.65
C PRO A 1078 -12.87 58.43 -6.65
#